data_AF-A0A438KB36-F1
#
_entry.id   AF-A0A438KB36-F1
#
_cell.length_a   1.000
_cell.length_b   1.000
_cell.length_c   1.000
_cell.angle_alpha   90.00
_cell.angle_beta   90.00
_cell.angle_gamma   90.00
#
_symmetry.space_group_name_H-M   'P 1'
#
loop_
_entity.id
_entity.type
_entity.pdbx_description
1 polymer ?
#
loop_
_entity_poly.entity_id
_entity_poly.type
_entity_poly.pdbx_seq_one_letter_code
_entity_poly.pdbx_strand_id
1 'polypeptide(L)'
;MGKTNRKRGREPKDPVPETLDYQTIADMDEVFSVSNVELIESSTERRPRGRPRKNPQLSDMHEKPAVVLSSARRTSHAAENADFVVSMSVPGDGLSAEQPARIEAVARVVPAMDAVVKVFCVHTEPNFSLPWQRKRQYSSSSSGFVIGGRRVLTNAHSVEHYTQVKLKKRGSDVKYLATVLAIGTECDIGKNYLMLGLSILYYNCVVYTRGCISHMLMGAKNKKCIGFWVVTDLQWRDVKMMFMFESSQVGISGIEGRGLESKIRLNSLIAKFPHAMLTVNDDEFWEGVSPVEFGNLPTLQDAVTVVGYPIGGDTISVTSGVVSRIEILSYVHGSTELLGLQIDAAINSGNSGGPAFNEKGNCVGIAFQSLKHEDAENIGYVIPTPVIKHFIQDYEKNGAYTGFPILCLEWQKMENPDLRMAMGMKPDQKGVRVRRIDPTAPESKVLKPSDIILSFDGVDIANDGTVPFRHGERIGFSYLVSQKYTGDNATITVLRDSKMLKFNIKLATHRRIIPAHNKGKPPSYYIIAGFVFSTVSVPYLRSEYGKDYEYEAPVKLLDKLLHSMPQSEDEQLVVVSQVLVADINIGYEDIVNTQVLALNGKPVKNLKSLANMVESCDDEFLKFDLEYQQIVVLRTKTAKAATLDILTTHCIPSKMSDDLKT
;
A
#
# COMPACT_ATOMS: atom_id res chain seq x y z
N MET A 1 62.38 -33.33 28.87
CA MET A 1 63.70 -32.84 29.37
C MET A 1 64.47 -32.24 28.21
N GLY A 2 65.37 -31.28 28.49
CA GLY A 2 66.19 -30.55 27.50
C GLY A 2 66.06 -29.04 27.73
N LYS A 3 66.98 -28.29 28.37
CA LYS A 3 68.45 -28.11 28.23
C LYS A 3 68.88 -27.28 27.00
N THR A 4 69.63 -26.17 27.09
CA THR A 4 69.94 -25.27 28.25
C THR A 4 70.63 -23.95 27.82
N ASN A 5 70.36 -22.84 28.54
CA ASN A 5 71.29 -21.75 28.97
C ASN A 5 72.09 -20.83 27.98
N ARG A 6 71.89 -19.49 28.16
CA ARG A 6 72.91 -18.41 28.41
C ARG A 6 73.87 -18.00 27.26
N LYS A 7 74.45 -16.78 27.16
CA LYS A 7 74.31 -15.45 27.85
C LYS A 7 75.10 -14.36 27.06
N ARG A 8 74.58 -13.11 26.97
CA ARG A 8 75.30 -11.81 26.68
C ARG A 8 75.99 -11.70 25.28
N GLY A 9 76.13 -10.55 24.61
CA GLY A 9 75.60 -9.19 24.81
C GLY A 9 76.64 -8.07 24.59
N ARG A 10 76.52 -7.24 23.53
CA ARG A 10 77.28 -5.98 23.33
C ARG A 10 76.74 -5.09 22.18
N GLU A 11 77.08 -3.81 22.24
CA GLU A 11 76.86 -2.67 21.31
C GLU A 11 78.18 -1.84 21.27
N PRO A 12 78.32 -0.74 20.48
CA PRO A 12 77.76 -0.37 19.16
C PRO A 12 78.84 0.17 18.17
N LYS A 13 78.44 0.57 16.93
CA LYS A 13 78.87 1.77 16.15
C LYS A 13 78.87 1.60 14.61
N ASP A 14 78.43 2.65 13.91
CA ASP A 14 78.50 2.87 12.44
C ASP A 14 79.86 3.47 11.99
N PRO A 15 80.12 3.61 10.67
CA PRO A 15 79.69 4.85 9.98
C PRO A 15 79.23 4.72 8.49
N VAL A 16 78.59 5.82 8.04
CA VAL A 16 78.25 6.27 6.65
C VAL A 16 79.52 6.60 5.80
N PRO A 17 79.48 7.00 4.48
CA PRO A 17 78.43 7.73 3.73
C PRO A 17 78.17 7.41 2.22
N GLU A 18 77.10 8.00 1.66
CA GLU A 18 77.06 8.86 0.45
C GLU A 18 75.58 9.31 0.21
N THR A 19 75.18 10.50 0.70
CA THR A 19 74.97 11.79 -0.03
C THR A 19 73.78 11.83 -1.00
N LEU A 20 72.67 12.58 -0.78
CA LEU A 20 72.47 14.04 -0.57
C LEU A 20 72.64 14.87 -1.88
N ASP A 21 71.82 15.88 -2.22
CA ASP A 21 70.59 16.45 -1.58
C ASP A 21 69.55 16.86 -2.69
N TYR A 22 68.88 18.03 -2.87
CA TYR A 22 68.87 19.40 -2.31
C TYR A 22 67.47 20.08 -2.51
N GLN A 23 66.78 20.50 -1.43
CA GLN A 23 66.01 21.78 -1.26
C GLN A 23 64.75 22.14 -2.14
N THR A 24 63.80 23.06 -1.82
CA THR A 24 63.53 24.01 -0.69
C THR A 24 62.10 24.64 -0.73
N ILE A 25 61.59 25.14 0.43
CA ILE A 25 60.77 26.39 0.64
C ILE A 25 59.30 26.42 0.10
N ALA A 26 58.28 26.99 0.79
CA ALA A 26 58.14 27.52 2.17
C ALA A 26 56.64 27.70 2.58
N ASP A 27 56.41 28.05 3.85
CA ASP A 27 55.12 28.25 4.54
C ASP A 27 54.50 29.67 4.46
N MET A 28 53.22 29.78 4.86
CA MET A 28 52.61 30.73 5.82
C MET A 28 51.31 30.06 6.37
N ASP A 29 51.02 29.90 7.66
CA ASP A 29 50.77 30.86 8.78
C ASP A 29 49.40 31.60 8.66
N GLU A 30 48.58 31.92 9.68
CA GLU A 30 48.59 31.95 11.18
C GLU A 30 47.12 31.69 11.73
N VAL A 31 46.73 31.53 13.02
CA VAL A 31 47.26 30.88 14.25
C VAL A 31 46.21 30.94 15.43
N PHE A 32 45.84 29.80 16.07
CA PHE A 32 45.41 29.62 17.51
C PHE A 32 44.09 30.30 18.03
N SER A 33 43.50 30.10 19.24
CA SER A 33 43.49 29.00 20.26
C SER A 33 42.39 29.19 21.37
N VAL A 34 41.92 28.07 21.96
CA VAL A 34 41.38 27.76 23.34
C VAL A 34 41.22 28.93 24.35
N SER A 35 40.10 29.12 25.09
CA SER A 35 39.85 28.49 26.43
C SER A 35 38.47 28.78 27.13
N ASN A 36 38.00 27.80 27.90
CA ASN A 36 37.28 27.80 29.22
C ASN A 36 35.95 28.57 29.55
N VAL A 37 34.91 27.74 29.81
CA VAL A 37 33.95 27.65 30.96
C VAL A 37 33.74 28.82 31.95
N GLU A 38 32.47 29.27 32.11
CA GLU A 38 31.61 29.38 33.34
C GLU A 38 30.35 30.23 32.98
N LEU A 39 29.07 29.86 33.19
CA LEU A 39 28.21 29.50 34.35
C LEU A 39 27.29 30.67 34.83
N ILE A 40 26.10 30.30 35.36
CA ILE A 40 25.12 31.10 36.17
C ILE A 40 24.03 31.97 35.47
N GLU A 41 22.81 31.40 35.50
CA GLU A 41 21.48 31.98 35.85
C GLU A 41 20.72 33.00 34.96
N SER A 42 19.52 33.37 35.46
CA SER A 42 18.34 33.78 34.70
C SER A 42 17.62 34.97 35.35
N SER A 43 16.84 35.75 34.59
CA SER A 43 15.51 36.22 35.02
C SER A 43 14.72 36.99 33.94
N THR A 44 13.41 37.08 34.20
CA THR A 44 12.33 37.98 33.72
C THR A 44 12.72 39.27 32.96
N GLU A 45 11.94 39.78 32.00
CA GLU A 45 10.62 40.43 32.24
C GLU A 45 9.62 40.44 31.05
N ARG A 46 8.60 41.33 31.07
CA ARG A 46 7.31 41.21 30.35
C ARG A 46 7.07 42.27 29.25
N ARG A 47 6.17 41.91 28.30
CA ARG A 47 5.30 42.71 27.39
C ARG A 47 5.05 44.19 27.82
N PRO A 48 4.79 45.17 26.89
CA PRO A 48 3.78 45.01 25.83
C PRO A 48 3.83 45.85 24.51
N ARG A 49 2.95 45.49 23.57
CA ARG A 49 2.18 46.32 22.57
C ARG A 49 2.81 47.59 21.94
N GLY A 50 2.88 47.63 20.61
CA GLY A 50 2.92 48.89 19.84
C GLY A 50 2.58 48.71 18.34
N ARG A 51 1.75 49.60 17.76
CA ARG A 51 1.41 49.64 16.31
C ARG A 51 1.35 51.09 15.80
N PRO A 52 2.23 51.51 14.88
CA PRO A 52 2.08 52.76 14.11
C PRO A 52 1.22 52.57 12.82
N ARG A 53 0.80 53.68 12.19
CA ARG A 53 -0.01 53.72 10.96
C ARG A 53 0.16 55.09 10.26
N LYS A 54 0.02 55.14 8.91
CA LYS A 54 0.15 56.31 7.96
C LYS A 54 1.59 56.60 7.49
N ASN A 55 1.94 56.59 6.20
CA ASN A 55 1.54 57.44 5.04
C ASN A 55 2.06 58.89 5.11
N PRO A 56 2.35 59.59 3.98
CA PRO A 56 2.70 59.13 2.61
C PRO A 56 3.83 59.97 1.92
N GLN A 57 4.13 59.73 0.64
CA GLN A 57 4.73 60.72 -0.29
C GLN A 57 4.25 60.51 -1.74
N LEU A 58 4.49 61.48 -2.64
CA LEU A 58 3.77 61.67 -3.92
C LEU A 58 4.69 62.11 -5.08
N SER A 59 4.47 61.56 -6.29
CA SER A 59 4.71 62.13 -7.64
C SER A 59 4.47 61.04 -8.73
N ASP A 60 4.07 61.30 -9.98
CA ASP A 60 3.37 62.49 -10.51
C ASP A 60 2.45 62.19 -11.72
N MET A 61 1.46 63.07 -11.88
CA MET A 61 0.67 63.50 -13.05
C MET A 61 0.73 62.77 -14.43
N HIS A 62 -0.44 62.40 -14.96
CA HIS A 62 -0.97 62.88 -16.27
C HIS A 62 -2.50 62.64 -16.41
N GLU A 63 -3.15 63.19 -17.44
CA GLU A 63 -4.56 63.64 -17.36
C GLU A 63 -5.62 62.89 -18.20
N LYS A 64 -6.76 62.68 -17.53
CA LYS A 64 -8.19 62.81 -17.93
C LYS A 64 -8.52 63.50 -19.28
N PRO A 65 -9.67 63.16 -19.91
CA PRO A 65 -10.98 63.69 -19.47
C PRO A 65 -12.04 62.61 -19.13
N ALA A 66 -13.20 63.05 -18.60
CA ALA A 66 -14.29 62.18 -18.14
C ALA A 66 -15.67 62.87 -18.26
N VAL A 67 -16.76 62.09 -18.24
CA VAL A 67 -18.15 62.58 -18.09
C VAL A 67 -18.83 61.84 -16.93
N VAL A 68 -19.65 62.57 -16.19
CA VAL A 68 -20.16 62.28 -14.84
C VAL A 68 -21.70 62.11 -14.86
N LEU A 69 -22.31 61.81 -13.70
CA LEU A 69 -23.75 61.78 -13.34
C LEU A 69 -24.37 60.36 -13.37
N SER A 70 -25.25 59.97 -12.43
CA SER A 70 -25.71 60.63 -11.18
C SER A 70 -26.06 59.59 -10.09
N SER A 71 -26.99 59.89 -9.16
CA SER A 71 -27.41 59.04 -8.04
C SER A 71 -28.87 59.29 -7.66
N ALA A 72 -29.59 58.26 -7.16
CA ALA A 72 -30.89 58.40 -6.50
C ALA A 72 -31.22 57.21 -5.58
N ARG A 73 -32.16 57.39 -4.64
CA ARG A 73 -32.71 56.39 -3.71
C ARG A 73 -34.24 56.36 -3.78
N ARG A 74 -34.87 55.19 -3.59
CA ARG A 74 -36.19 54.90 -2.93
C ARG A 74 -36.54 53.41 -3.16
N THR A 75 -36.52 52.52 -2.17
CA THR A 75 -37.52 52.22 -1.10
C THR A 75 -38.79 51.48 -1.54
N SER A 76 -38.86 50.20 -1.15
CA SER A 76 -40.03 49.43 -0.68
C SER A 76 -41.33 49.33 -1.51
N HIS A 77 -41.69 48.10 -1.88
CA HIS A 77 -43.03 47.51 -1.70
C HIS A 77 -42.89 45.99 -1.46
N ALA A 78 -43.97 45.29 -1.08
CA ALA A 78 -43.96 43.88 -0.65
C ALA A 78 -45.17 43.08 -1.17
N ALA A 79 -45.03 41.74 -1.25
CA ALA A 79 -45.98 40.74 -1.76
C ALA A 79 -46.33 40.89 -3.27
N GLU A 80 -46.52 39.85 -4.09
CA GLU A 80 -47.21 38.58 -3.89
C GLU A 80 -46.55 37.38 -4.63
N ASN A 81 -47.22 36.22 -4.66
CA ASN A 81 -46.74 34.98 -5.30
C ASN A 81 -47.00 34.95 -6.82
N ALA A 82 -46.05 34.43 -7.60
CA ALA A 82 -46.27 33.93 -8.96
C ALA A 82 -45.24 32.84 -9.30
N ASP A 83 -45.65 31.81 -10.05
CA ASP A 83 -44.81 30.67 -10.41
C ASP A 83 -43.67 31.06 -11.35
N PHE A 84 -42.43 30.80 -10.94
CA PHE A 84 -41.25 31.11 -11.76
C PHE A 84 -40.96 29.97 -12.76
N VAL A 85 -41.72 29.93 -13.85
CA VAL A 85 -41.44 29.06 -15.00
C VAL A 85 -40.12 29.47 -15.64
N VAL A 86 -39.08 28.64 -15.48
CA VAL A 86 -37.76 28.88 -16.09
C VAL A 86 -37.84 28.63 -17.59
N SER A 87 -37.98 29.71 -18.37
CA SER A 87 -37.94 29.67 -19.83
C SER A 87 -36.53 29.36 -20.34
N MET A 88 -36.25 28.10 -20.70
CA MET A 88 -35.02 27.73 -21.39
C MET A 88 -35.05 28.21 -22.85
N SER A 89 -34.33 29.28 -23.15
CA SER A 89 -34.03 29.69 -24.53
C SER A 89 -32.98 28.76 -25.14
N VAL A 90 -33.38 27.93 -26.11
CA VAL A 90 -32.50 26.95 -26.77
C VAL A 90 -31.93 27.53 -28.08
N PRO A 91 -30.60 27.67 -28.23
CA PRO A 91 -29.96 27.75 -29.54
C PRO A 91 -29.99 26.36 -30.20
N GLY A 92 -30.37 26.29 -31.48
CA GLY A 92 -30.68 25.04 -32.16
C GLY A 92 -29.47 24.16 -32.57
N ASP A 93 -29.81 22.95 -33.00
CA ASP A 93 -29.03 21.99 -33.79
C ASP A 93 -27.63 21.60 -33.28
N GLY A 94 -27.63 20.64 -32.34
CA GLY A 94 -26.42 19.95 -31.87
C GLY A 94 -26.64 18.67 -31.05
N LEU A 95 -27.84 18.09 -31.08
CA LEU A 95 -28.20 16.92 -30.26
C LEU A 95 -27.70 15.61 -30.87
N SER A 96 -26.61 15.05 -30.32
CA SER A 96 -26.19 13.67 -30.59
C SER A 96 -27.09 12.67 -29.84
N ALA A 97 -27.26 11.47 -30.42
CA ALA A 97 -28.20 10.46 -29.92
C ALA A 97 -27.88 9.87 -28.53
N GLU A 98 -26.73 10.20 -27.93
CA GLU A 98 -26.34 9.70 -26.60
C GLU A 98 -27.01 10.42 -25.43
N GLN A 99 -27.38 11.70 -25.58
CA GLN A 99 -27.84 12.51 -24.45
C GLN A 99 -29.18 12.06 -23.84
N PRO A 100 -30.22 11.63 -24.60
CA PRO A 100 -31.47 11.16 -24.02
C PRO A 100 -31.30 9.94 -23.10
N ALA A 101 -30.51 8.95 -23.53
CA ALA A 101 -30.30 7.70 -22.80
C ALA A 101 -29.66 7.92 -21.42
N ARG A 102 -28.71 8.86 -21.31
CA ARG A 102 -28.07 9.21 -20.03
C ARG A 102 -29.06 9.81 -19.03
N ILE A 103 -30.04 10.60 -19.50
CA ILE A 103 -31.07 11.21 -18.64
C ILE A 103 -32.04 10.14 -18.11
N GLU A 104 -32.49 9.22 -18.97
CA GLU A 104 -33.33 8.09 -18.54
C GLU A 104 -32.62 7.18 -17.52
N ALA A 105 -31.34 6.86 -17.74
CA ALA A 105 -30.58 6.00 -16.83
C ALA A 105 -30.48 6.61 -15.42
N VAL A 106 -30.21 7.92 -15.32
CA VAL A 106 -30.16 8.63 -14.02
C VAL A 106 -31.55 8.68 -13.37
N ALA A 107 -32.62 8.96 -14.13
CA ALA A 107 -33.98 9.03 -13.61
C ALA A 107 -34.43 7.72 -12.93
N ARG A 108 -34.05 6.56 -13.48
CA ARG A 108 -34.37 5.23 -12.93
C ARG A 108 -33.63 4.91 -11.62
N VAL A 109 -32.53 5.59 -11.34
CA VAL A 109 -31.74 5.42 -10.09
C VAL A 109 -32.24 6.33 -8.97
N VAL A 110 -33.01 7.39 -9.26
CA VAL A 110 -33.54 8.33 -8.24
C VAL A 110 -34.24 7.65 -7.05
N PRO A 111 -35.10 6.62 -7.23
CA PRO A 111 -35.74 5.93 -6.10
C PRO A 111 -34.77 5.18 -5.17
N ALA A 112 -33.59 4.79 -5.68
CA ALA A 112 -32.55 4.12 -4.90
C ALA A 112 -31.57 5.10 -4.23
N MET A 113 -31.62 6.40 -4.55
CA MET A 113 -30.70 7.40 -4.00
C MET A 113 -30.90 7.63 -2.50
N ASP A 114 -32.10 7.42 -1.96
CA ASP A 114 -32.39 7.60 -0.54
C ASP A 114 -31.83 6.45 0.32
N ALA A 115 -31.54 5.30 -0.31
CA ALA A 115 -30.77 4.22 0.30
C ALA A 115 -29.27 4.54 0.43
N VAL A 116 -28.76 5.55 -0.30
CA VAL A 116 -27.33 5.91 -0.32
C VAL A 116 -27.05 6.92 0.79
N VAL A 117 -26.21 6.51 1.74
CA VAL A 117 -25.92 7.23 2.98
C VAL A 117 -24.48 7.74 3.00
N LYS A 118 -24.27 8.92 3.60
CA LYS A 118 -22.93 9.46 3.79
C LYS A 118 -22.33 8.89 5.08
N VAL A 119 -21.19 8.22 4.94
CA VAL A 119 -20.41 7.68 6.05
C VAL A 119 -19.49 8.76 6.59
N PHE A 120 -19.44 8.91 7.91
CA PHE A 120 -18.46 9.71 8.63
C PHE A 120 -17.71 8.80 9.59
N CYS A 121 -16.38 8.77 9.52
CA CYS A 121 -15.56 7.96 10.41
C CYS A 121 -14.51 8.82 11.11
N VAL A 122 -14.21 8.47 12.37
CA VAL A 122 -13.13 9.05 13.17
C VAL A 122 -12.09 7.96 13.41
N HIS A 123 -10.91 8.12 12.82
CA HIS A 123 -9.85 7.12 12.77
C HIS A 123 -8.74 7.42 13.79
N THR A 124 -8.17 6.37 14.39
CA THR A 124 -7.02 6.45 15.29
C THR A 124 -6.06 5.28 15.00
N GLU A 125 -5.30 5.41 13.91
CA GLU A 125 -4.30 4.41 13.51
C GLU A 125 -3.26 4.17 14.64
N PRO A 126 -2.76 2.93 14.81
CA PRO A 126 -1.50 2.72 15.53
C PRO A 126 -0.35 3.40 14.79
N ASN A 127 0.66 3.87 15.54
CA ASN A 127 1.96 4.17 14.97
C ASN A 127 2.74 2.84 14.89
N PHE A 128 3.21 2.41 13.72
CA PHE A 128 3.95 1.14 13.61
C PHE A 128 5.44 1.31 13.93
N SER A 129 5.98 2.52 13.73
CA SER A 129 7.35 2.93 14.08
C SER A 129 7.53 3.10 15.59
N LEU A 130 6.47 3.54 16.29
CA LEU A 130 6.42 3.66 17.76
C LEU A 130 5.20 2.86 18.26
N PRO A 131 5.27 1.52 18.32
CA PRO A 131 4.12 0.62 18.49
C PRO A 131 3.32 0.77 19.79
N TRP A 132 3.86 1.47 20.79
CA TRP A 132 3.15 1.89 22.00
C TRP A 132 2.23 3.12 21.81
N GLN A 133 2.28 3.79 20.66
CA GLN A 133 1.56 5.04 20.39
C GLN A 133 0.43 4.87 19.36
N ARG A 134 -0.50 5.84 19.37
CA ARG A 134 -1.46 6.07 18.30
C ARG A 134 -1.09 7.34 17.54
N LYS A 135 -1.36 7.35 16.24
CA LYS A 135 -1.24 8.57 15.42
C LYS A 135 -2.34 9.57 15.83
N ARG A 136 -2.15 10.84 15.47
CA ARG A 136 -3.15 11.89 15.69
C ARG A 136 -4.49 11.51 15.04
N GLN A 137 -5.56 11.57 15.81
CA GLN A 137 -6.92 11.31 15.36
C GLN A 137 -7.30 12.24 14.19
N TYR A 138 -7.95 11.68 13.17
CA TYR A 138 -8.51 12.42 12.03
C TYR A 138 -9.90 11.88 11.67
N SER A 139 -10.64 12.64 10.88
CA SER A 139 -11.96 12.23 10.37
C SER A 139 -11.94 12.14 8.85
N SER A 140 -12.68 11.17 8.31
CA SER A 140 -12.95 11.05 6.87
C SER A 140 -14.46 11.07 6.61
N SER A 141 -14.83 11.18 5.32
CA SER A 141 -16.19 10.91 4.87
C SER A 141 -16.19 10.20 3.53
N SER A 142 -17.11 9.26 3.36
CA SER A 142 -17.29 8.46 2.15
C SER A 142 -18.75 8.05 1.97
N SER A 143 -19.02 7.07 1.11
CA SER A 143 -20.35 6.60 0.78
C SER A 143 -20.61 5.21 1.33
N GLY A 144 -21.88 4.92 1.58
CA GLY A 144 -22.40 3.59 1.87
C GLY A 144 -23.83 3.49 1.40
N PHE A 145 -24.45 2.32 1.51
CA PHE A 145 -25.85 2.13 1.14
C PHE A 145 -26.57 1.05 1.96
N VAL A 146 -27.87 1.26 2.16
CA VAL A 146 -28.76 0.36 2.88
C VAL A 146 -29.06 -0.89 2.06
N ILE A 147 -28.92 -2.05 2.70
CA ILE A 147 -29.31 -3.37 2.19
C ILE A 147 -30.32 -4.03 3.16
N GLY A 148 -30.92 -5.14 2.73
CA GLY A 148 -31.86 -5.91 3.57
C GLY A 148 -31.26 -6.36 4.91
N GLY A 149 -32.12 -6.52 5.91
CA GLY A 149 -31.73 -7.00 7.24
C GLY A 149 -31.11 -5.94 8.17
N ARG A 150 -31.52 -4.67 8.04
CA ARG A 150 -31.00 -3.50 8.81
C ARG A 150 -29.47 -3.42 8.81
N ARG A 151 -28.88 -3.49 7.61
CA ARG A 151 -27.44 -3.40 7.38
C ARG A 151 -27.13 -2.32 6.34
N VAL A 152 -25.94 -1.74 6.45
CA VAL A 152 -25.36 -0.82 5.46
C VAL A 152 -24.03 -1.38 4.99
N LEU A 153 -23.78 -1.38 3.69
CA LEU A 153 -22.46 -1.66 3.13
C LEU A 153 -21.71 -0.36 2.86
N THR A 154 -20.39 -0.42 3.00
CA THR A 154 -19.44 0.64 2.61
C THR A 154 -18.08 -0.02 2.36
N ASN A 155 -17.07 0.75 1.96
CA ASN A 155 -15.70 0.22 1.90
C ASN A 155 -15.09 0.19 3.31
N ALA A 156 -14.47 -0.92 3.73
CA ALA A 156 -13.90 -1.03 5.08
C ALA A 156 -12.70 -0.11 5.35
N HIS A 157 -12.07 0.46 4.31
CA HIS A 157 -11.14 1.58 4.49
C HIS A 157 -11.83 2.81 5.08
N SER A 158 -13.12 3.00 4.78
CA SER A 158 -13.91 4.11 5.32
C SER A 158 -14.15 3.95 6.81
N VAL A 159 -13.97 2.75 7.36
CA VAL A 159 -14.13 2.42 8.79
C VAL A 159 -12.90 1.69 9.34
N GLU A 160 -11.72 1.88 8.75
CA GLU A 160 -10.49 1.30 9.28
C GLU A 160 -10.08 2.01 10.58
N HIS A 161 -9.48 1.28 11.53
CA HIS A 161 -8.99 1.82 12.80
C HIS A 161 -9.99 2.79 13.47
N TYR A 162 -11.28 2.50 13.34
CA TYR A 162 -12.36 3.38 13.74
C TYR A 162 -12.44 3.53 15.27
N THR A 163 -12.79 4.73 15.71
CA THR A 163 -13.17 5.05 17.09
C THR A 163 -14.63 5.49 17.18
N GLN A 164 -15.19 5.99 16.08
CA GLN A 164 -16.60 6.29 15.93
C GLN A 164 -16.97 6.24 14.44
N VAL A 165 -18.10 5.62 14.10
CA VAL A 165 -18.72 5.67 12.77
C VAL A 165 -20.11 6.27 12.89
N LYS A 166 -20.49 7.15 11.97
CA LYS A 166 -21.82 7.77 11.89
C LYS A 166 -22.33 7.78 10.46
N LEU A 167 -23.64 7.66 10.29
CA LEU A 167 -24.32 7.69 8.99
C LEU A 167 -25.29 8.87 8.92
N LYS A 168 -25.36 9.53 7.75
CA LYS A 168 -26.34 10.58 7.42
C LYS A 168 -27.16 10.13 6.21
N LYS A 169 -28.50 10.20 6.32
CA LYS A 169 -29.41 9.94 5.18
C LYS A 169 -29.39 11.09 4.18
N ARG A 170 -29.74 10.82 2.93
CA ARG A 170 -30.06 11.87 1.95
C ARG A 170 -31.19 12.74 2.52
N GLY A 171 -31.07 14.07 2.42
CA GLY A 171 -32.10 15.02 2.84
C GLY A 171 -32.31 15.21 4.36
N SER A 172 -31.67 14.42 5.24
CA SER A 172 -31.72 14.62 6.70
C SER A 172 -30.37 15.06 7.23
N ASP A 173 -30.35 16.05 8.13
CA ASP A 173 -29.12 16.51 8.81
C ASP A 173 -28.73 15.65 10.04
N VAL A 174 -29.56 14.69 10.43
CA VAL A 174 -29.30 13.79 11.56
C VAL A 174 -28.13 12.83 11.24
N LYS A 175 -27.27 12.60 12.23
CA LYS A 175 -26.08 11.72 12.14
C LYS A 175 -26.14 10.59 13.17
N TYR A 176 -26.76 9.49 12.79
CA TYR A 176 -26.97 8.31 13.64
C TYR A 176 -25.65 7.58 13.89
N LEU A 177 -25.48 7.05 15.10
CA LEU A 177 -24.30 6.26 15.47
C LEU A 177 -24.39 4.85 14.86
N ALA A 178 -23.30 4.39 14.23
CA ALA A 178 -23.25 3.10 13.57
C ALA A 178 -22.26 2.14 14.24
N THR A 179 -22.66 0.87 14.31
CA THR A 179 -21.86 -0.27 14.78
C THR A 179 -21.27 -0.99 13.58
N VAL A 180 -19.95 -1.27 13.60
CA VAL A 180 -19.31 -2.10 12.56
C VAL A 180 -19.53 -3.58 12.90
N LEU A 181 -20.23 -4.31 12.05
CA LEU A 181 -20.50 -5.73 12.20
C LEU A 181 -19.36 -6.61 11.67
N ALA A 182 -18.79 -6.22 10.52
CA ALA A 182 -17.71 -6.95 9.86
C ALA A 182 -16.81 -6.03 9.02
N ILE A 183 -15.53 -6.39 8.94
CA ILE A 183 -14.50 -5.75 8.10
C ILE A 183 -13.85 -6.88 7.29
N GLY A 184 -14.17 -6.97 6.01
CA GLY A 184 -13.72 -8.05 5.13
C GLY A 184 -12.30 -7.85 4.63
N THR A 185 -11.28 -7.88 5.50
CA THR A 185 -9.94 -7.31 5.23
C THR A 185 -9.19 -7.87 4.01
N GLU A 186 -9.68 -8.91 3.35
CA GLU A 186 -8.98 -9.60 2.26
C GLU A 186 -9.36 -9.13 0.84
N CYS A 187 -10.19 -8.07 0.70
CA CYS A 187 -10.65 -7.53 -0.59
C CYS A 187 -10.13 -6.10 -0.93
N ASP A 188 -8.81 -5.84 -0.94
CA ASP A 188 -8.15 -4.52 -1.19
C ASP A 188 -7.61 -4.17 -2.61
N ILE A 189 -8.37 -3.76 -3.64
CA ILE A 189 -7.75 -3.58 -4.98
C ILE A 189 -6.67 -2.49 -5.02
N GLY A 190 -5.44 -2.91 -5.33
CA GLY A 190 -4.28 -2.03 -5.42
C GLY A 190 -3.14 -2.62 -6.26
N LYS A 191 -1.95 -2.01 -6.15
CA LYS A 191 -0.74 -2.49 -6.83
C LYS A 191 -0.24 -3.80 -6.19
N ASN A 192 -0.50 -4.93 -6.84
CA ASN A 192 0.61 -5.83 -7.18
C ASN A 192 0.89 -5.61 -8.67
N TYR A 193 2.18 -5.53 -9.03
CA TYR A 193 2.62 -5.71 -10.41
C TYR A 193 3.68 -6.80 -10.48
N LEU A 194 3.59 -7.61 -11.53
CA LEU A 194 4.45 -8.76 -11.79
C LEU A 194 5.85 -8.31 -12.24
N MET A 195 6.70 -7.88 -11.29
CA MET A 195 8.09 -7.42 -11.54
C MET A 195 9.07 -8.57 -11.87
N LEU A 196 8.63 -9.54 -12.67
CA LEU A 196 9.46 -10.63 -13.21
C LEU A 196 10.21 -10.25 -14.50
N GLY A 197 9.93 -9.09 -15.09
CA GLY A 197 10.57 -8.63 -16.33
C GLY A 197 11.85 -7.79 -16.14
N LEU A 198 11.81 -6.79 -15.25
CA LEU A 198 12.82 -5.72 -15.24
C LEU A 198 14.13 -6.08 -14.52
N SER A 199 14.09 -6.88 -13.44
CA SER A 199 15.28 -7.25 -12.66
C SER A 199 16.30 -8.07 -13.47
N ILE A 200 15.80 -8.93 -14.37
CA ILE A 200 16.61 -9.77 -15.27
C ILE A 200 17.21 -8.92 -16.42
N LEU A 201 16.48 -7.89 -16.89
CA LEU A 201 17.00 -6.93 -17.87
C LEU A 201 18.15 -6.08 -17.29
N TYR A 202 18.04 -5.60 -16.06
CA TYR A 202 19.07 -4.78 -15.43
C TYR A 202 20.42 -5.53 -15.32
N TYR A 203 20.40 -6.79 -14.87
CA TYR A 203 21.63 -7.58 -14.75
C TYR A 203 22.27 -7.92 -16.10
N ASN A 204 21.47 -8.30 -17.12
CA ASN A 204 22.01 -8.63 -18.44
C ASN A 204 22.53 -7.40 -19.21
N CYS A 205 21.89 -6.23 -19.04
CA CYS A 205 22.34 -4.99 -19.66
C CYS A 205 23.71 -4.53 -19.13
N VAL A 206 23.96 -4.68 -17.82
CA VAL A 206 25.27 -4.36 -17.19
C VAL A 206 26.40 -5.28 -17.69
N VAL A 207 26.11 -6.54 -18.03
CA VAL A 207 27.11 -7.46 -18.61
C VAL A 207 27.45 -7.09 -20.05
N TYR A 208 26.45 -6.80 -20.90
CA TYR A 208 26.70 -6.42 -22.30
C TYR A 208 27.37 -5.04 -22.44
N THR A 209 27.00 -4.05 -21.62
CA THR A 209 27.57 -2.69 -21.71
C THR A 209 29.06 -2.64 -21.37
N ARG A 210 29.55 -3.50 -20.46
CA ARG A 210 30.99 -3.60 -20.14
C ARG A 210 31.86 -4.03 -21.33
N GLY A 211 31.32 -4.79 -22.30
CA GLY A 211 32.05 -5.14 -23.52
C GLY A 211 32.16 -3.97 -24.49
N CYS A 212 31.06 -3.30 -24.81
CA CYS A 212 31.00 -2.30 -25.87
C CYS A 212 31.69 -0.96 -25.50
N ILE A 213 31.65 -0.54 -24.23
CA ILE A 213 32.18 0.76 -23.79
C ILE A 213 33.70 0.87 -24.02
N SER A 214 34.44 -0.25 -23.92
CA SER A 214 35.90 -0.31 -24.13
C SER A 214 36.32 0.08 -25.57
N HIS A 215 35.44 -0.11 -26.56
CA HIS A 215 35.80 0.04 -27.98
C HIS A 215 35.34 1.36 -28.63
N MET A 216 34.38 2.09 -28.05
CA MET A 216 33.87 3.35 -28.60
C MET A 216 34.49 4.63 -28.00
N LEU A 217 35.08 4.57 -26.79
CA LEU A 217 35.56 5.78 -26.10
C LEU A 217 36.85 6.41 -26.68
N MET A 218 37.51 5.80 -27.66
CA MET A 218 38.72 6.40 -28.26
C MET A 218 38.46 7.68 -29.09
N GLY A 219 37.22 7.94 -29.51
CA GLY A 219 36.88 9.09 -30.37
C GLY A 219 36.53 10.39 -29.64
N ALA A 220 36.02 10.32 -28.41
CA ALA A 220 35.33 11.45 -27.76
C ALA A 220 36.20 12.18 -26.72
N LYS A 221 37.24 12.90 -27.18
CA LYS A 221 38.05 13.74 -26.28
C LYS A 221 37.25 14.97 -25.81
N ASN A 222 37.22 15.18 -24.49
CA ASN A 222 36.79 16.40 -23.79
C ASN A 222 35.31 16.83 -23.94
N LYS A 223 34.34 15.89 -23.86
CA LYS A 223 32.94 16.23 -23.52
C LYS A 223 32.36 15.27 -22.48
N LYS A 224 31.64 15.79 -21.48
CA LYS A 224 30.82 14.96 -20.57
C LYS A 224 29.57 14.46 -21.30
N CYS A 225 29.34 13.16 -21.23
CA CYS A 225 28.05 12.56 -21.55
C CYS A 225 27.14 12.69 -20.31
N ILE A 226 25.95 13.26 -20.49
CA ILE A 226 24.97 13.50 -19.42
C ILE A 226 23.77 12.55 -19.46
N GLY A 227 23.68 11.72 -20.50
CA GLY A 227 22.66 10.68 -20.63
C GLY A 227 22.77 9.94 -21.96
N PHE A 228 22.25 8.71 -22.00
CA PHE A 228 22.11 7.96 -23.24
C PHE A 228 20.74 7.27 -23.27
N TRP A 229 20.20 7.08 -24.47
CA TRP A 229 19.00 6.29 -24.71
C TRP A 229 19.27 5.25 -25.80
N VAL A 230 18.58 4.11 -25.70
CA VAL A 230 18.63 3.04 -26.69
C VAL A 230 17.22 2.90 -27.28
N VAL A 231 17.11 3.03 -28.60
CA VAL A 231 15.86 2.82 -29.33
C VAL A 231 15.99 1.58 -30.19
N THR A 232 14.99 0.70 -30.14
CA THR A 232 14.94 -0.56 -30.89
C THR A 232 13.58 -0.74 -31.56
N ASP A 233 13.58 -1.47 -32.67
CA ASP A 233 12.36 -2.07 -33.22
C ASP A 233 11.75 -3.08 -32.24
N LEU A 234 10.44 -3.36 -32.34
CA LEU A 234 9.73 -4.41 -31.60
C LEU A 234 10.37 -5.81 -31.78
N GLN A 235 11.08 -6.03 -32.89
CA GLN A 235 11.80 -7.26 -33.21
C GLN A 235 13.31 -7.20 -32.89
N TRP A 236 13.81 -6.12 -32.27
CA TRP A 236 15.19 -5.97 -31.79
C TRP A 236 16.30 -6.09 -32.86
N ARG A 237 15.96 -5.94 -34.15
CA ARG A 237 16.90 -6.14 -35.27
C ARG A 237 17.83 -4.95 -35.54
N ASP A 238 17.34 -3.75 -35.30
CA ASP A 238 18.10 -2.50 -35.34
C ASP A 238 18.17 -1.91 -33.93
N VAL A 239 19.38 -1.57 -33.48
CA VAL A 239 19.64 -0.97 -32.17
C VAL A 239 20.41 0.34 -32.41
N LYS A 240 19.76 1.49 -32.15
CA LYS A 240 20.41 2.79 -32.24
C LYS A 240 20.61 3.37 -30.84
N MET A 241 21.89 3.55 -30.47
CA MET A 241 22.29 4.31 -29.29
C MET A 241 22.40 5.79 -29.65
N MET A 242 21.87 6.67 -28.81
CA MET A 242 22.02 8.11 -28.95
C MET A 242 22.50 8.72 -27.62
N PHE A 243 23.53 9.56 -27.71
CA PHE A 243 24.24 10.13 -26.56
C PHE A 243 23.95 11.64 -26.46
N MET A 244 23.63 12.11 -25.25
CA MET A 244 23.52 13.53 -24.94
C MET A 244 24.82 14.03 -24.31
N PHE A 245 25.40 15.07 -24.89
CA PHE A 245 26.55 15.79 -24.36
C PHE A 245 26.14 17.20 -23.93
N GLU A 246 26.87 17.79 -22.99
CA GLU A 246 26.71 19.22 -22.70
C GLU A 246 27.01 20.08 -23.94
N SER A 247 26.26 21.19 -24.04
CA SER A 247 26.26 22.21 -25.10
C SER A 247 25.83 21.77 -26.53
N SER A 248 24.53 21.54 -26.71
CA SER A 248 23.81 21.80 -27.98
C SER A 248 22.30 21.94 -27.74
N GLN A 249 21.70 23.04 -28.18
CA GLN A 249 20.25 23.27 -28.09
C GLN A 249 19.47 22.43 -29.10
N VAL A 250 18.35 21.84 -28.66
CA VAL A 250 17.22 21.46 -29.52
C VAL A 250 15.97 22.02 -28.84
N GLY A 251 15.28 22.95 -29.49
CA GLY A 251 14.19 23.71 -28.87
C GLY A 251 12.83 23.02 -28.97
N ILE A 252 12.04 23.12 -27.91
CA ILE A 252 10.58 22.93 -27.93
C ILE A 252 9.96 24.20 -27.33
N SER A 253 8.96 24.75 -28.01
CA SER A 253 8.46 26.10 -27.77
C SER A 253 7.22 26.14 -26.88
N GLY A 254 7.32 26.86 -25.75
CA GLY A 254 6.24 27.67 -25.20
C GLY A 254 5.08 26.98 -24.48
N ILE A 255 4.97 27.25 -23.17
CA ILE A 255 3.75 27.77 -22.52
C ILE A 255 4.22 28.55 -21.27
N GLU A 256 3.66 29.74 -21.03
CA GLU A 256 4.07 30.61 -19.92
C GLU A 256 3.39 30.21 -18.61
N GLY A 257 4.18 30.06 -17.54
CA GLY A 257 3.65 29.78 -16.21
C GLY A 257 3.13 31.05 -15.51
N ARG A 258 1.84 31.10 -15.20
CA ARG A 258 1.31 31.98 -14.13
C ARG A 258 1.19 31.18 -12.84
N GLY A 259 1.91 31.60 -11.80
CA GLY A 259 1.83 30.94 -10.50
C GLY A 259 0.50 31.21 -9.79
N LEU A 260 -0.18 30.14 -9.39
CA LEU A 260 -1.09 30.16 -8.24
C LEU A 260 -0.46 29.33 -7.12
N GLU A 261 -0.27 29.94 -5.94
CA GLU A 261 0.01 29.17 -4.71
C GLU A 261 -1.25 28.44 -4.24
N SER A 262 -1.61 27.34 -4.91
CA SER A 262 -2.56 26.39 -4.35
C SER A 262 -1.91 25.71 -3.15
N LYS A 263 -2.29 26.12 -1.94
CA LYS A 263 -1.75 25.60 -0.68
C LYS A 263 -2.33 24.22 -0.37
N ILE A 264 -1.97 23.24 -1.20
CA ILE A 264 -2.43 21.85 -1.13
C ILE A 264 -2.08 21.28 0.25
N ARG A 265 -3.10 21.07 1.08
CA ARG A 265 -2.98 20.17 2.22
C ARG A 265 -2.92 18.76 1.65
N LEU A 266 -1.73 18.14 1.65
CA LEU A 266 -1.61 16.70 1.46
C LEU A 266 -2.22 15.99 2.67
N ASN A 267 -3.55 15.89 2.68
CA ASN A 267 -4.25 14.91 3.50
C ASN A 267 -3.94 13.52 2.95
N SER A 268 -3.69 12.57 3.85
CA SER A 268 -3.36 11.18 3.53
C SER A 268 -4.43 10.50 2.68
N LEU A 269 -4.13 10.26 1.39
CA LEU A 269 -4.97 9.51 0.47
C LEU A 269 -4.14 8.43 -0.24
N ILE A 270 -3.85 7.35 0.49
CA ILE A 270 -3.56 6.05 -0.11
C ILE A 270 -4.66 5.13 0.40
N ALA A 271 -5.75 5.08 -0.38
CA ALA A 271 -6.86 4.20 -0.11
C ALA A 271 -6.37 2.74 -0.07
N LYS A 272 -6.62 2.11 1.07
CA LYS A 272 -6.77 0.65 1.19
C LYS A 272 -8.21 0.35 0.74
N PHE A 273 -8.64 -0.89 0.57
CA PHE A 273 -10.03 -1.30 0.28
C PHE A 273 -10.32 -2.61 1.01
N PRO A 274 -11.53 -2.79 1.54
CA PRO A 274 -12.43 -3.86 1.09
C PRO A 274 -13.91 -3.54 1.38
N HIS A 275 -14.79 -4.49 1.66
CA HIS A 275 -16.14 -4.25 2.20
C HIS A 275 -16.17 -4.20 3.74
N ALA A 276 -16.95 -3.26 4.30
CA ALA A 276 -17.46 -3.32 5.66
C ALA A 276 -18.99 -3.47 5.65
N MET A 277 -19.51 -4.13 6.68
CA MET A 277 -20.92 -4.14 7.00
C MET A 277 -21.17 -3.41 8.32
N LEU A 278 -22.12 -2.50 8.31
CA LEU A 278 -22.52 -1.65 9.42
C LEU A 278 -23.99 -1.90 9.80
N THR A 279 -24.38 -1.52 11.00
CA THR A 279 -25.79 -1.37 11.40
C THR A 279 -25.98 -0.13 12.29
N VAL A 280 -27.23 0.24 12.54
CA VAL A 280 -27.66 1.40 13.33
C VAL A 280 -28.80 0.93 14.22
N ASN A 281 -28.61 1.06 15.53
CA ASN A 281 -29.60 0.60 16.53
C ASN A 281 -30.86 1.49 16.54
N ASP A 282 -30.72 2.74 16.13
CA ASP A 282 -31.81 3.71 15.99
C ASP A 282 -32.81 3.25 14.93
N ASP A 283 -34.10 3.31 15.22
CA ASP A 283 -35.18 2.93 14.31
C ASP A 283 -35.47 4.04 13.29
N GLU A 284 -35.35 5.32 13.68
CA GLU A 284 -35.61 6.50 12.84
C GLU A 284 -34.69 6.52 11.60
N PHE A 285 -33.49 5.93 11.70
CA PHE A 285 -32.59 5.76 10.56
C PHE A 285 -33.19 4.86 9.46
N TRP A 286 -33.96 3.82 9.81
CA TRP A 286 -34.51 2.88 8.83
C TRP A 286 -35.87 3.31 8.29
N GLU A 287 -36.58 4.21 8.98
CA GLU A 287 -37.86 4.74 8.51
C GLU A 287 -37.73 5.41 7.13
N GLY A 288 -38.66 5.07 6.24
CA GLY A 288 -38.75 5.60 4.87
C GLY A 288 -37.70 5.06 3.88
N VAL A 289 -36.77 4.19 4.27
CA VAL A 289 -35.68 3.74 3.39
C VAL A 289 -35.93 2.35 2.80
N SER A 290 -36.16 2.29 1.50
CA SER A 290 -36.10 1.04 0.73
C SER A 290 -34.64 0.59 0.56
N PRO A 291 -34.29 -0.68 0.87
CA PRO A 291 -32.95 -1.20 0.62
C PRO A 291 -32.69 -1.40 -0.88
N VAL A 292 -31.42 -1.36 -1.30
CA VAL A 292 -31.07 -1.66 -2.71
C VAL A 292 -31.18 -3.16 -3.01
N GLU A 293 -31.63 -3.50 -4.22
CA GLU A 293 -31.62 -4.87 -4.71
C GLU A 293 -30.31 -5.20 -5.46
N PHE A 294 -29.79 -6.42 -5.29
CA PHE A 294 -28.56 -6.86 -5.94
C PHE A 294 -28.79 -7.51 -7.30
N GLY A 295 -28.29 -6.86 -8.35
CA GLY A 295 -28.28 -7.40 -9.70
C GLY A 295 -27.36 -8.61 -9.88
N ASN A 296 -27.46 -9.20 -11.08
CA ASN A 296 -26.46 -10.14 -11.57
C ASN A 296 -25.17 -9.40 -11.96
N LEU A 297 -24.07 -10.16 -12.07
CA LEU A 297 -22.82 -9.66 -12.65
C LEU A 297 -23.09 -9.16 -14.08
N PRO A 298 -22.76 -7.91 -14.44
CA PRO A 298 -23.04 -7.33 -15.76
C PRO A 298 -22.19 -7.95 -16.87
N THR A 299 -22.52 -7.65 -18.13
CA THR A 299 -21.70 -7.92 -19.33
C THR A 299 -20.80 -6.72 -19.68
N LEU A 300 -19.88 -6.89 -20.63
CA LEU A 300 -19.11 -5.78 -21.18
C LEU A 300 -20.04 -4.83 -21.96
N GLN A 301 -19.74 -3.54 -21.93
CA GLN A 301 -20.56 -2.45 -22.48
C GLN A 301 -21.92 -2.20 -21.78
N ASP A 302 -22.32 -2.99 -20.77
CA ASP A 302 -23.47 -2.67 -19.92
C ASP A 302 -23.31 -1.27 -19.30
N ALA A 303 -24.33 -0.43 -19.41
CA ALA A 303 -24.32 0.89 -18.78
C ALA A 303 -24.38 0.79 -17.26
N VAL A 304 -23.54 1.58 -16.59
CA VAL A 304 -23.37 1.61 -15.14
C VAL A 304 -23.45 3.05 -14.62
N THR A 305 -24.15 3.24 -13.51
CA THR A 305 -24.29 4.53 -12.83
C THR A 305 -23.91 4.39 -11.36
N VAL A 306 -22.89 5.10 -10.93
CA VAL A 306 -22.37 5.12 -9.56
C VAL A 306 -22.93 6.31 -8.82
N VAL A 307 -23.32 6.09 -7.56
CA VAL A 307 -23.94 7.10 -6.70
C VAL A 307 -23.18 7.18 -5.37
N GLY A 308 -22.89 8.38 -4.89
CA GLY A 308 -22.18 8.59 -3.63
C GLY A 308 -22.13 10.06 -3.18
N TYR A 309 -21.25 10.36 -2.23
CA TYR A 309 -21.03 11.70 -1.67
C TYR A 309 -19.56 12.10 -1.83
N PRO A 310 -19.22 13.15 -2.61
CA PRO A 310 -17.84 13.52 -2.85
C PRO A 310 -17.22 14.17 -1.61
N ILE A 311 -15.89 14.12 -1.48
CA ILE A 311 -15.19 14.81 -0.38
C ILE A 311 -15.56 16.30 -0.36
N GLY A 312 -15.92 16.79 0.84
CA GLY A 312 -16.30 18.18 1.09
C GLY A 312 -17.78 18.52 0.85
N GLY A 313 -18.51 17.75 0.03
CA GLY A 313 -19.94 17.97 -0.25
C GLY A 313 -20.86 17.07 0.57
N ASP A 314 -21.94 17.63 1.15
CA ASP A 314 -23.02 16.84 1.78
C ASP A 314 -24.15 16.50 0.79
N THR A 315 -24.07 16.97 -0.45
CA THR A 315 -24.96 16.62 -1.57
C THR A 315 -24.53 15.32 -2.24
N ILE A 316 -25.48 14.57 -2.79
CA ILE A 316 -25.22 13.37 -3.58
C ILE A 316 -24.58 13.71 -4.94
N SER A 317 -23.72 12.83 -5.43
CA SER A 317 -23.04 12.87 -6.72
C SER A 317 -23.37 11.60 -7.49
N VAL A 318 -23.53 11.74 -8.81
CA VAL A 318 -23.82 10.66 -9.75
C VAL A 318 -22.79 10.72 -10.88
N THR A 319 -22.17 9.58 -11.21
CA THR A 319 -21.33 9.42 -12.40
C THR A 319 -21.76 8.20 -13.19
N SER A 320 -21.77 8.30 -14.52
CA SER A 320 -22.29 7.24 -15.41
C SER A 320 -21.30 6.93 -16.53
N GLY A 321 -21.32 5.68 -16.99
CA GLY A 321 -20.40 5.11 -17.97
C GLY A 321 -20.83 3.69 -18.34
N VAL A 322 -19.89 2.85 -18.77
CA VAL A 322 -20.09 1.43 -19.10
C VAL A 322 -19.08 0.52 -18.40
N VAL A 323 -19.38 -0.78 -18.33
CA VAL A 323 -18.44 -1.82 -17.91
C VAL A 323 -17.42 -2.05 -19.03
N SER A 324 -16.19 -1.58 -18.82
CA SER A 324 -15.10 -1.62 -19.81
C SER A 324 -14.23 -2.89 -19.71
N ARG A 325 -14.20 -3.55 -18.55
CA ARG A 325 -13.56 -4.87 -18.39
C ARG A 325 -14.16 -5.67 -17.24
N ILE A 326 -14.06 -7.00 -17.34
CA ILE A 326 -14.27 -7.93 -16.24
C ILE A 326 -13.00 -8.77 -16.14
N GLU A 327 -12.27 -8.68 -15.03
CA GLU A 327 -11.00 -9.40 -14.87
C GLU A 327 -10.76 -9.85 -13.42
N ILE A 328 -9.74 -10.70 -13.23
CA ILE A 328 -9.22 -10.98 -11.89
C ILE A 328 -8.27 -9.84 -11.52
N LEU A 329 -8.61 -9.14 -10.45
CA LEU A 329 -7.84 -8.03 -9.91
C LEU A 329 -7.10 -8.46 -8.64
N SER A 330 -5.93 -7.85 -8.42
CA SER A 330 -5.11 -8.09 -7.22
C SER A 330 -5.61 -7.22 -6.07
N TYR A 331 -5.89 -7.86 -4.93
CA TYR A 331 -6.41 -7.25 -3.71
C TYR A 331 -5.30 -7.25 -2.60
N VAL A 332 -4.62 -6.12 -2.39
CA VAL A 332 -3.39 -5.81 -1.59
C VAL A 332 -3.40 -6.21 -0.10
N HIS A 333 -4.17 -5.59 0.81
CA HIS A 333 -4.28 -5.95 2.24
C HIS A 333 -4.63 -7.42 2.42
N GLY A 334 -5.43 -8.01 1.52
CA GLY A 334 -5.72 -9.43 1.51
C GLY A 334 -4.61 -10.30 0.94
N SER A 335 -3.82 -9.75 0.02
CA SER A 335 -2.86 -10.49 -0.79
C SER A 335 -3.49 -11.65 -1.58
N THR A 336 -4.72 -11.41 -2.04
CA THR A 336 -5.62 -12.36 -2.73
C THR A 336 -6.00 -11.81 -4.10
N GLU A 337 -6.44 -12.69 -5.00
CA GLU A 337 -6.94 -12.33 -6.33
C GLU A 337 -8.43 -12.71 -6.44
N LEU A 338 -9.30 -11.74 -6.74
CA LEU A 338 -10.75 -11.96 -6.85
C LEU A 338 -11.28 -11.32 -8.14
N LEU A 339 -12.56 -11.59 -8.46
CA LEU A 339 -13.26 -10.94 -9.56
C LEU A 339 -13.41 -9.43 -9.31
N GLY A 340 -13.23 -8.60 -10.35
CA GLY A 340 -13.53 -7.18 -10.34
C GLY A 340 -14.06 -6.67 -11.68
N LEU A 341 -14.79 -5.55 -11.65
CA LEU A 341 -15.26 -4.84 -12.83
C LEU A 341 -14.42 -3.56 -13.00
N GLN A 342 -13.94 -3.29 -14.20
CA GLN A 342 -13.46 -1.98 -14.62
C GLN A 342 -14.62 -1.23 -15.28
N ILE A 343 -14.74 0.06 -15.00
CA ILE A 343 -15.74 0.96 -15.59
C ILE A 343 -15.05 2.24 -16.07
N ASP A 344 -15.61 2.94 -17.05
CA ASP A 344 -15.10 4.25 -17.50
C ASP A 344 -15.72 5.45 -16.75
N ALA A 345 -16.77 5.23 -15.95
CA ALA A 345 -17.31 6.25 -15.06
C ALA A 345 -16.29 6.71 -14.01
N ALA A 346 -16.07 8.02 -13.92
CA ALA A 346 -15.15 8.62 -12.97
C ALA A 346 -15.53 8.31 -11.51
N ILE A 347 -14.58 7.75 -10.74
CA ILE A 347 -14.72 7.53 -9.29
C ILE A 347 -13.84 8.52 -8.53
N ASN A 348 -14.49 9.56 -8.01
CA ASN A 348 -13.85 10.53 -7.13
C ASN A 348 -13.80 10.05 -5.67
N SER A 349 -12.82 10.55 -4.91
CA SER A 349 -12.73 10.32 -3.47
C SER A 349 -14.01 10.79 -2.77
N GLY A 350 -14.54 9.94 -1.89
CA GLY A 350 -15.86 10.12 -1.27
C GLY A 350 -16.95 9.24 -1.88
N ASN A 351 -17.05 9.15 -3.21
CA ASN A 351 -18.03 8.28 -3.89
C ASN A 351 -17.71 6.78 -3.70
N SER A 352 -16.45 6.45 -3.35
CA SER A 352 -16.05 5.11 -2.93
C SER A 352 -16.88 4.59 -1.75
N GLY A 353 -17.31 3.33 -1.83
CA GLY A 353 -18.22 2.68 -0.88
C GLY A 353 -19.70 2.83 -1.25
N GLY A 354 -20.03 3.69 -2.22
CA GLY A 354 -21.38 3.83 -2.78
C GLY A 354 -21.71 2.72 -3.78
N PRO A 355 -23.00 2.51 -4.09
CA PRO A 355 -23.43 1.48 -5.03
C PRO A 355 -23.18 1.90 -6.48
N ALA A 356 -22.89 0.91 -7.31
CA ALA A 356 -22.95 0.98 -8.76
C ALA A 356 -24.21 0.26 -9.24
N PHE A 357 -25.07 0.94 -10.01
CA PHE A 357 -26.33 0.43 -10.52
C PHE A 357 -26.28 0.19 -12.05
N ASN A 358 -27.09 -0.75 -12.54
CA ASN A 358 -27.38 -0.88 -13.97
C ASN A 358 -28.66 -0.11 -14.37
N GLU A 359 -28.99 -0.11 -15.67
CA GLU A 359 -30.18 0.55 -16.26
C GLU A 359 -31.55 0.15 -15.68
N LYS A 360 -31.59 -0.91 -14.87
CA LYS A 360 -32.80 -1.42 -14.20
C LYS A 360 -32.91 -0.95 -12.74
N GLY A 361 -31.96 -0.13 -12.26
CA GLY A 361 -31.89 0.31 -10.87
C GLY A 361 -31.28 -0.70 -9.91
N ASN A 362 -30.78 -1.84 -10.40
CA ASN A 362 -30.24 -2.91 -9.55
C ASN A 362 -28.74 -2.72 -9.31
N CYS A 363 -28.31 -2.85 -8.06
CA CYS A 363 -26.92 -2.70 -7.64
C CYS A 363 -26.05 -3.85 -8.21
N VAL A 364 -25.14 -3.54 -9.13
CA VAL A 364 -24.16 -4.48 -9.72
C VAL A 364 -22.86 -4.58 -8.92
N GLY A 365 -22.61 -3.66 -7.99
CA GLY A 365 -21.50 -3.77 -7.04
C GLY A 365 -21.22 -2.52 -6.21
N ILE A 366 -20.11 -2.50 -5.48
CA ILE A 366 -19.64 -1.35 -4.69
C ILE A 366 -18.52 -0.62 -5.45
N ALA A 367 -18.69 0.68 -5.66
CA ALA A 367 -17.71 1.50 -6.35
C ALA A 367 -16.45 1.77 -5.50
N PHE A 368 -15.29 1.76 -6.15
CA PHE A 368 -14.04 2.16 -5.52
C PHE A 368 -13.07 2.84 -6.49
N GLN A 369 -12.23 3.71 -5.94
CA GLN A 369 -11.30 4.54 -6.69
C GLN A 369 -10.04 3.75 -7.07
N SER A 370 -9.58 3.85 -8.32
CA SER A 370 -8.27 3.31 -8.71
C SER A 370 -7.13 4.14 -8.11
N LEU A 371 -6.05 3.47 -7.70
CA LEU A 371 -4.74 4.08 -7.38
C LEU A 371 -3.61 3.62 -8.31
N LYS A 372 -3.93 2.82 -9.34
CA LYS A 372 -2.87 2.23 -10.20
C LYS A 372 -2.24 3.25 -11.15
N HIS A 373 -2.96 4.32 -11.46
CA HIS A 373 -2.59 5.32 -12.45
C HIS A 373 -2.96 6.71 -11.91
N GLU A 374 -1.97 7.47 -11.44
CA GLU A 374 -2.15 8.92 -11.21
C GLU A 374 -2.31 9.66 -12.56
N ASP A 375 -1.88 9.03 -13.66
CA ASP A 375 -1.90 9.54 -15.04
C ASP A 375 -3.11 9.09 -15.89
N ALA A 376 -4.02 8.24 -15.39
CA ALA A 376 -5.16 7.74 -16.18
C ALA A 376 -6.51 8.20 -15.61
N GLU A 377 -7.06 9.23 -16.25
CA GLU A 377 -8.45 9.65 -16.06
C GLU A 377 -9.42 8.53 -16.45
N ASN A 378 -10.64 8.56 -15.89
CA ASN A 378 -11.75 7.72 -16.30
C ASN A 378 -11.47 6.19 -16.26
N ILE A 379 -10.65 5.73 -15.30
CA ILE A 379 -10.55 4.32 -14.90
C ILE A 379 -11.14 4.15 -13.51
N GLY A 380 -12.45 3.91 -13.46
CA GLY A 380 -13.15 3.46 -12.27
C GLY A 380 -13.10 1.94 -12.13
N TYR A 381 -13.42 1.44 -10.93
CA TYR A 381 -13.63 0.02 -10.71
C TYR A 381 -14.79 -0.21 -9.73
N VAL A 382 -15.36 -1.43 -9.76
CA VAL A 382 -16.48 -1.86 -8.91
C VAL A 382 -16.21 -3.28 -8.40
N ILE A 383 -16.39 -3.51 -7.10
CA ILE A 383 -16.36 -4.85 -6.49
C ILE A 383 -17.75 -5.49 -6.72
N PRO A 384 -17.87 -6.61 -7.46
CA PRO A 384 -19.15 -7.04 -8.02
C PRO A 384 -20.02 -7.88 -7.06
N THR A 385 -21.31 -8.02 -7.38
CA THR A 385 -22.27 -8.76 -6.53
C THR A 385 -21.88 -10.19 -6.14
N PRO A 386 -21.14 -11.01 -6.91
CA PRO A 386 -20.69 -12.32 -6.41
C PRO A 386 -19.76 -12.23 -5.19
N VAL A 387 -18.84 -11.26 -5.19
CA VAL A 387 -17.89 -11.02 -4.08
C VAL A 387 -18.62 -10.43 -2.87
N ILE A 388 -19.60 -9.55 -3.09
CA ILE A 388 -20.46 -9.01 -2.02
C ILE A 388 -21.32 -10.12 -1.39
N LYS A 389 -21.96 -10.96 -2.21
CA LYS A 389 -22.83 -12.05 -1.76
C LYS A 389 -22.04 -13.10 -0.97
N HIS A 390 -20.81 -13.41 -1.40
CA HIS A 390 -19.87 -14.25 -0.63
C HIS A 390 -19.57 -13.66 0.74
N PHE A 391 -19.13 -12.40 0.81
CA PHE A 391 -18.83 -11.71 2.08
C PHE A 391 -20.02 -11.69 3.06
N ILE A 392 -21.24 -11.47 2.56
CA ILE A 392 -22.46 -11.51 3.39
C ILE A 392 -22.72 -12.93 3.90
N GLN A 393 -22.70 -13.93 3.01
CA GLN A 393 -23.00 -15.33 3.35
C GLN A 393 -21.95 -15.94 4.30
N ASP A 394 -20.68 -15.59 4.15
CA ASP A 394 -19.60 -15.96 5.07
C ASP A 394 -19.90 -15.44 6.49
N TYR A 395 -20.18 -14.14 6.63
CA TYR A 395 -20.54 -13.55 7.91
C TYR A 395 -21.81 -14.15 8.52
N GLU A 396 -22.86 -14.38 7.72
CA GLU A 396 -24.12 -14.97 8.19
C GLU A 396 -23.97 -16.43 8.66
N LYS A 397 -23.11 -17.21 7.99
CA LYS A 397 -22.82 -18.61 8.33
C LYS A 397 -21.94 -18.74 9.57
N ASN A 398 -20.98 -17.83 9.76
CA ASN A 398 -19.90 -17.97 10.74
C ASN A 398 -19.96 -16.96 11.91
N GLY A 399 -20.83 -15.94 11.85
CA GLY A 399 -20.88 -14.83 12.81
C GLY A 399 -19.70 -13.85 12.73
N ALA A 400 -18.75 -14.13 11.85
CA ALA A 400 -17.50 -13.39 11.62
C ALA A 400 -17.01 -13.64 10.19
N TYR A 401 -16.13 -12.77 9.69
CA TYR A 401 -15.50 -12.95 8.38
C TYR A 401 -14.36 -13.98 8.45
N THR A 402 -14.42 -15.01 7.60
CA THR A 402 -13.44 -16.12 7.52
C THR A 402 -12.51 -16.04 6.30
N GLY A 403 -12.69 -15.03 5.44
CA GLY A 403 -11.74 -14.72 4.36
C GLY A 403 -12.07 -15.38 3.02
N PHE A 404 -11.17 -15.20 2.07
CA PHE A 404 -11.26 -15.86 0.76
C PHE A 404 -10.20 -16.96 0.65
N PRO A 405 -10.59 -18.21 0.33
CA PRO A 405 -9.62 -19.27 0.11
C PRO A 405 -8.80 -19.02 -1.15
N ILE A 406 -7.53 -19.43 -1.12
CA ILE A 406 -6.69 -19.56 -2.31
C ILE A 406 -6.07 -20.95 -2.37
N LEU A 407 -5.43 -21.25 -3.50
CA LEU A 407 -4.38 -22.26 -3.54
C LEU A 407 -3.05 -21.53 -3.35
N CYS A 408 -2.36 -21.81 -2.24
CA CYS A 408 -1.12 -21.16 -1.82
C CYS A 408 0.07 -21.76 -2.59
N LEU A 409 0.00 -21.72 -3.92
CA LEU A 409 1.02 -22.25 -4.81
C LEU A 409 1.37 -21.26 -5.92
N GLU A 410 2.66 -21.24 -6.24
CA GLU A 410 3.18 -20.56 -7.41
C GLU A 410 3.18 -21.50 -8.61
N TRP A 411 2.74 -21.03 -9.77
CA TRP A 411 2.63 -21.82 -10.98
C TRP A 411 3.37 -21.18 -12.17
N GLN A 412 3.41 -21.93 -13.29
CA GLN A 412 4.03 -21.56 -14.55
C GLN A 412 3.12 -21.98 -15.72
N LYS A 413 3.03 -21.11 -16.73
CA LYS A 413 2.36 -21.39 -18.00
C LYS A 413 3.05 -22.54 -18.77
N MET A 414 2.25 -23.33 -19.48
CA MET A 414 2.69 -24.49 -20.29
C MET A 414 2.51 -24.24 -21.80
N GLU A 415 2.66 -22.99 -22.25
CA GLU A 415 2.39 -22.57 -23.63
C GLU A 415 3.42 -23.14 -24.64
N ASN A 416 4.70 -23.23 -24.26
CA ASN A 416 5.74 -23.86 -25.06
C ASN A 416 5.49 -25.39 -25.21
N PRO A 417 5.53 -25.95 -26.43
CA PRO A 417 5.23 -27.37 -26.66
C PRO A 417 6.29 -28.33 -26.13
N ASP A 418 7.57 -27.93 -26.15
CA ASP A 418 8.69 -28.78 -25.75
C ASP A 418 8.66 -29.05 -24.24
N LEU A 419 8.30 -28.02 -23.45
CA LEU A 419 8.03 -28.12 -22.02
C LEU A 419 6.86 -29.06 -21.71
N ARG A 420 5.79 -29.07 -22.52
CA ARG A 420 4.70 -30.04 -22.38
C ARG A 420 5.17 -31.47 -22.67
N MET A 421 5.94 -31.65 -23.76
CA MET A 421 6.45 -32.95 -24.18
C MET A 421 7.45 -33.55 -23.18
N ALA A 422 8.42 -32.74 -22.71
CA ALA A 422 9.41 -33.14 -21.72
C ALA A 422 8.78 -33.49 -20.35
N MET A 423 7.65 -32.88 -20.02
CA MET A 423 6.84 -33.18 -18.83
C MET A 423 5.83 -34.31 -19.03
N GLY A 424 5.86 -35.00 -20.18
CA GLY A 424 5.02 -36.18 -20.45
C GLY A 424 3.54 -35.88 -20.73
N MET A 425 3.17 -34.64 -21.05
CA MET A 425 1.80 -34.29 -21.44
C MET A 425 1.47 -34.83 -22.83
N LYS A 426 0.27 -35.37 -22.99
CA LYS A 426 -0.30 -35.73 -24.29
C LYS A 426 -0.71 -34.46 -25.08
N PRO A 427 -0.85 -34.52 -26.43
CA PRO A 427 -1.20 -33.35 -27.24
C PRO A 427 -2.55 -32.70 -26.92
N ASP A 428 -3.50 -33.46 -26.38
CA ASP A 428 -4.83 -33.02 -25.92
C ASP A 428 -4.82 -32.35 -24.54
N GLN A 429 -3.82 -32.66 -23.71
CA GLN A 429 -3.74 -32.20 -22.32
C GLN A 429 -3.26 -30.75 -22.21
N LYS A 430 -3.80 -30.05 -21.22
CA LYS A 430 -3.57 -28.63 -20.93
C LYS A 430 -3.46 -28.44 -19.41
N GLY A 431 -2.77 -27.40 -18.96
CA GLY A 431 -2.67 -27.10 -17.54
C GLY A 431 -1.53 -26.15 -17.17
N VAL A 432 -1.30 -25.98 -15.87
CA VAL A 432 -0.22 -25.12 -15.33
C VAL A 432 0.71 -25.92 -14.42
N ARG A 433 2.03 -25.73 -14.55
CA ARG A 433 3.03 -26.43 -13.73
C ARG A 433 3.23 -25.74 -12.39
N VAL A 434 3.14 -26.47 -11.29
CA VAL A 434 3.48 -26.00 -9.95
C VAL A 434 4.99 -25.73 -9.87
N ARG A 435 5.37 -24.51 -9.50
CA ARG A 435 6.77 -24.11 -9.23
C ARG A 435 7.13 -24.32 -7.76
N ARG A 436 6.29 -23.82 -6.85
CA ARG A 436 6.50 -23.84 -5.39
C ARG A 436 5.14 -23.89 -4.69
N ILE A 437 5.08 -24.45 -3.49
CA ILE A 437 3.88 -24.54 -2.65
C ILE A 437 4.26 -23.96 -1.29
N ASP A 438 3.37 -23.20 -0.67
CA ASP A 438 3.54 -22.73 0.71
C ASP A 438 3.59 -23.93 1.68
N PRO A 439 4.66 -24.10 2.48
CA PRO A 439 4.78 -25.21 3.43
C PRO A 439 3.61 -25.33 4.41
N THR A 440 3.01 -24.20 4.81
CA THR A 440 1.93 -24.15 5.80
C THR A 440 0.56 -24.53 5.23
N ALA A 441 0.39 -24.49 3.91
CA ALA A 441 -0.90 -24.71 3.26
C ALA A 441 -1.29 -26.20 3.17
N PRO A 442 -2.58 -26.56 3.29
CA PRO A 442 -3.03 -27.97 3.28
C PRO A 442 -2.57 -28.80 2.07
N GLU A 443 -2.46 -28.17 0.90
CA GLU A 443 -2.01 -28.76 -0.36
C GLU A 443 -0.54 -29.23 -0.34
N SER A 444 0.33 -28.68 0.51
CA SER A 444 1.74 -29.06 0.61
C SER A 444 1.93 -30.54 0.97
N LYS A 445 0.90 -31.16 1.53
CA LYS A 445 0.84 -32.57 1.95
C LYS A 445 0.51 -33.53 0.81
N VAL A 446 0.03 -33.05 -0.34
CA VAL A 446 -0.47 -33.90 -1.44
C VAL A 446 0.02 -33.48 -2.83
N LEU A 447 0.11 -32.17 -3.11
CA LEU A 447 0.71 -31.62 -4.31
C LEU A 447 2.23 -31.57 -4.18
N LYS A 448 2.93 -31.47 -5.31
CA LYS A 448 4.40 -31.36 -5.38
C LYS A 448 4.81 -30.31 -6.42
N PRO A 449 5.99 -29.68 -6.27
CA PRO A 449 6.65 -28.98 -7.38
C PRO A 449 6.75 -29.89 -8.61
N SER A 450 6.60 -29.32 -9.79
CA SER A 450 6.50 -30.01 -11.08
C SER A 450 5.24 -30.86 -11.33
N ASP A 451 4.26 -30.91 -10.42
CA ASP A 451 2.90 -31.31 -10.81
C ASP A 451 2.36 -30.37 -11.90
N ILE A 452 1.58 -30.88 -12.85
CA ILE A 452 0.81 -30.04 -13.78
C ILE A 452 -0.66 -30.12 -13.41
N ILE A 453 -1.24 -29.01 -12.95
CA ILE A 453 -2.67 -28.93 -12.63
C ILE A 453 -3.46 -28.89 -13.93
N LEU A 454 -4.28 -29.93 -14.16
CA LEU A 454 -5.09 -30.11 -15.36
C LEU A 454 -6.50 -29.54 -15.20
N SER A 455 -7.13 -29.76 -14.03
CA SER A 455 -8.49 -29.28 -13.75
C SER A 455 -8.76 -29.03 -12.26
N PHE A 456 -9.66 -28.09 -11.98
CA PHE A 456 -10.16 -27.74 -10.65
C PHE A 456 -11.69 -27.94 -10.63
N ASP A 457 -12.19 -28.76 -9.70
CA ASP A 457 -13.58 -29.24 -9.63
C ASP A 457 -14.14 -29.80 -10.95
N GLY A 458 -13.26 -30.33 -11.81
CA GLY A 458 -13.61 -30.85 -13.14
C GLY A 458 -13.67 -29.80 -14.25
N VAL A 459 -13.37 -28.53 -13.97
CA VAL A 459 -13.18 -27.49 -14.98
C VAL A 459 -11.73 -27.51 -15.47
N ASP A 460 -11.54 -27.75 -16.76
CA ASP A 460 -10.21 -27.82 -17.38
C ASP A 460 -9.50 -26.47 -17.44
N ILE A 461 -8.23 -26.47 -17.04
CA ILE A 461 -7.34 -25.31 -17.01
C ILE A 461 -6.46 -25.31 -18.27
N ALA A 462 -6.42 -24.18 -18.96
CA ALA A 462 -5.59 -24.01 -20.15
C ALA A 462 -4.12 -23.68 -19.81
N ASN A 463 -3.25 -23.80 -20.81
CA ASN A 463 -1.80 -23.62 -20.68
C ASN A 463 -1.36 -22.21 -20.23
N ASP A 464 -2.25 -21.23 -20.36
CA ASP A 464 -2.09 -19.84 -19.93
C ASP A 464 -2.57 -19.59 -18.47
N GLY A 465 -3.19 -20.59 -17.82
CA GLY A 465 -3.84 -20.47 -16.52
C GLY A 465 -5.30 -20.01 -16.56
N THR A 466 -5.95 -19.99 -17.73
CA THR A 466 -7.38 -19.61 -17.83
C THR A 466 -8.33 -20.79 -17.84
N VAL A 467 -9.57 -20.54 -17.43
CA VAL A 467 -10.73 -21.45 -17.50
C VAL A 467 -11.87 -20.79 -18.30
N PRO A 468 -12.84 -21.56 -18.83
CA PRO A 468 -14.07 -20.99 -19.39
C PRO A 468 -14.83 -20.19 -18.32
N PHE A 469 -15.38 -19.03 -18.68
CA PHE A 469 -16.09 -18.15 -17.74
C PHE A 469 -17.55 -17.93 -18.14
N ARG A 470 -17.77 -17.46 -19.38
CA ARG A 470 -19.08 -17.14 -19.95
C ARG A 470 -19.08 -17.45 -21.45
N HIS A 471 -20.12 -17.06 -22.17
CA HIS A 471 -20.19 -17.22 -23.62
C HIS A 471 -19.07 -16.42 -24.32
N GLY A 472 -18.04 -17.10 -24.81
CA GLY A 472 -16.85 -16.49 -25.42
C GLY A 472 -15.78 -15.99 -24.46
N GLU A 473 -16.10 -15.80 -23.17
CA GLU A 473 -15.16 -15.25 -22.17
C GLU A 473 -14.33 -16.33 -21.45
N ARG A 474 -13.10 -15.97 -21.07
CA ARG A 474 -12.18 -16.78 -20.26
C ARG A 474 -11.65 -15.96 -19.08
N ILE A 475 -11.38 -16.60 -17.95
CA ILE A 475 -10.89 -15.96 -16.73
C ILE A 475 -9.76 -16.77 -16.08
N GLY A 476 -8.92 -16.17 -15.25
CA GLY A 476 -7.89 -16.91 -14.50
C GLY A 476 -8.49 -17.95 -13.56
N PHE A 477 -7.88 -19.13 -13.43
CA PHE A 477 -8.45 -20.23 -12.64
C PHE A 477 -8.60 -19.92 -11.14
N SER A 478 -7.88 -18.93 -10.62
CA SER A 478 -8.04 -18.38 -9.26
C SER A 478 -9.49 -17.93 -8.99
N TYR A 479 -10.25 -17.57 -10.03
CA TYR A 479 -11.70 -17.32 -9.93
C TYR A 479 -12.44 -18.47 -9.24
N LEU A 480 -12.26 -19.70 -9.72
CA LEU A 480 -12.98 -20.88 -9.21
C LEU A 480 -12.67 -21.18 -7.75
N VAL A 481 -11.43 -20.87 -7.33
CA VAL A 481 -11.01 -20.99 -5.93
C VAL A 481 -11.69 -19.90 -5.09
N SER A 482 -11.66 -18.64 -5.55
CA SER A 482 -12.27 -17.50 -4.85
C SER A 482 -13.79 -17.56 -4.69
N GLN A 483 -14.49 -18.41 -5.47
CA GLN A 483 -15.92 -18.67 -5.30
C GLN A 483 -16.26 -19.60 -4.12
N LYS A 484 -15.26 -20.30 -3.55
CA LYS A 484 -15.42 -21.20 -2.41
C LYS A 484 -15.33 -20.45 -1.08
N TYR A 485 -15.75 -21.08 0.02
CA TYR A 485 -15.54 -20.59 1.37
C TYR A 485 -14.31 -21.21 2.03
N THR A 486 -13.72 -20.50 2.99
CA THR A 486 -12.60 -21.02 3.79
C THR A 486 -13.02 -22.31 4.49
N GLY A 487 -12.26 -23.38 4.27
CA GLY A 487 -12.56 -24.71 4.80
C GLY A 487 -13.48 -25.60 3.95
N ASP A 488 -13.98 -25.12 2.80
CA ASP A 488 -14.57 -25.99 1.77
C ASP A 488 -13.50 -26.94 1.20
N ASN A 489 -13.95 -28.03 0.56
CA ASN A 489 -13.07 -28.90 -0.22
C ASN A 489 -13.16 -28.58 -1.72
N ALA A 490 -12.05 -28.78 -2.43
CA ALA A 490 -11.97 -28.75 -3.88
C ALA A 490 -11.22 -29.98 -4.42
N THR A 491 -11.74 -30.50 -5.53
CA THR A 491 -11.12 -31.58 -6.30
C THR A 491 -10.09 -31.00 -7.26
N ILE A 492 -8.86 -31.50 -7.23
CA ILE A 492 -7.79 -31.08 -8.14
C ILE A 492 -7.24 -32.30 -8.87
N THR A 493 -7.23 -32.24 -10.20
CA THR A 493 -6.61 -33.25 -11.06
C THR A 493 -5.24 -32.76 -11.51
N VAL A 494 -4.19 -33.56 -11.31
CA VAL A 494 -2.84 -33.24 -11.75
C VAL A 494 -2.22 -34.34 -12.60
N LEU A 495 -1.30 -33.98 -13.49
CA LEU A 495 -0.33 -34.90 -14.08
C LEU A 495 0.93 -34.91 -13.21
N ARG A 496 1.36 -36.10 -12.78
CA ARG A 496 2.63 -36.37 -12.08
C ARG A 496 3.23 -37.63 -12.67
N ASP A 497 4.49 -37.59 -13.10
CA ASP A 497 5.20 -38.73 -13.70
C ASP A 497 4.39 -39.40 -14.85
N SER A 498 3.82 -38.57 -15.73
CA SER A 498 2.90 -38.94 -16.82
C SER A 498 1.60 -39.66 -16.40
N LYS A 499 1.28 -39.71 -15.10
CA LYS A 499 0.07 -40.32 -14.54
C LYS A 499 -0.88 -39.25 -14.03
N MET A 500 -2.17 -39.42 -14.28
CA MET A 500 -3.20 -38.54 -13.72
C MET A 500 -3.49 -38.95 -12.28
N LEU A 501 -3.36 -38.01 -11.35
CA LEU A 501 -3.70 -38.14 -9.94
C LEU A 501 -4.84 -37.17 -9.61
N LYS A 502 -5.69 -37.54 -8.65
CA LYS A 502 -6.85 -36.74 -8.23
C LYS A 502 -6.83 -36.60 -6.71
N PHE A 503 -6.79 -35.36 -6.23
CA PHE A 503 -6.76 -35.03 -4.81
C PHE A 503 -8.00 -34.23 -4.41
N ASN A 504 -8.45 -34.39 -3.17
CA ASN A 504 -9.49 -33.57 -2.56
C ASN A 504 -8.83 -32.74 -1.45
N ILE A 505 -8.73 -31.43 -1.65
CA ILE A 505 -7.95 -30.53 -0.79
C ILE A 505 -8.91 -29.60 -0.05
N LYS A 506 -8.74 -29.49 1.27
CA LYS A 506 -9.44 -28.49 2.08
C LYS A 506 -8.76 -27.14 1.91
N LEU A 507 -9.51 -26.15 1.44
CA LEU A 507 -8.99 -24.82 1.12
C LEU A 507 -8.83 -23.94 2.35
N ALA A 508 -7.88 -22.99 2.31
CA ALA A 508 -7.56 -22.06 3.39
C ALA A 508 -7.21 -20.66 2.85
N THR A 509 -7.24 -19.66 3.73
CA THR A 509 -6.75 -18.29 3.45
C THR A 509 -5.22 -18.25 3.39
N HIS A 510 -4.66 -17.36 2.57
CA HIS A 510 -3.21 -17.13 2.45
C HIS A 510 -2.61 -16.62 3.78
N ARG A 511 -1.45 -17.16 4.19
CA ARG A 511 -0.62 -16.58 5.24
C ARG A 511 0.74 -16.16 4.70
N ARG A 512 1.01 -14.84 4.67
CA ARG A 512 2.35 -14.31 4.33
C ARG A 512 3.24 -14.18 5.56
N ILE A 513 4.55 -14.39 5.38
CA ILE A 513 5.60 -14.16 6.39
C ILE A 513 5.72 -12.68 6.80
N ILE A 514 5.47 -11.76 5.85
CA ILE A 514 5.23 -10.34 6.10
C ILE A 514 3.75 -10.08 5.81
N PRO A 515 2.89 -9.91 6.83
CA PRO A 515 1.46 -9.69 6.63
C PRO A 515 1.18 -8.38 5.90
N ALA A 516 0.24 -8.40 4.94
CA ALA A 516 -0.22 -7.19 4.27
C ALA A 516 -1.12 -6.30 5.16
N HIS A 517 -1.61 -6.84 6.29
CA HIS A 517 -2.42 -6.15 7.29
C HIS A 517 -2.29 -6.77 8.69
N ASN A 518 -2.64 -6.03 9.73
CA ASN A 518 -2.70 -6.53 11.13
C ASN A 518 -4.13 -6.88 11.60
N LYS A 519 -5.10 -7.02 10.68
CA LYS A 519 -6.54 -7.25 10.97
C LYS A 519 -7.09 -6.34 12.09
N GLY A 520 -6.75 -5.05 12.04
CA GLY A 520 -7.16 -4.02 13.01
C GLY A 520 -6.43 -4.01 14.36
N LYS A 521 -5.69 -5.08 14.70
CA LYS A 521 -4.93 -5.18 15.96
C LYS A 521 -3.80 -4.14 16.04
N PRO A 522 -3.39 -3.71 17.26
CA PRO A 522 -2.13 -2.98 17.41
C PRO A 522 -0.94 -3.84 16.93
N PRO A 523 0.17 -3.21 16.50
CA PRO A 523 1.43 -3.91 16.28
C PRO A 523 1.99 -4.48 17.60
N SER A 524 2.42 -5.73 17.57
CA SER A 524 3.07 -6.39 18.71
C SER A 524 4.50 -5.85 18.86
N TYR A 525 4.95 -5.59 20.08
CA TYR A 525 6.31 -5.09 20.36
C TYR A 525 6.84 -5.57 21.72
N TYR A 526 8.17 -5.67 21.84
CA TYR A 526 8.87 -6.01 23.08
C TYR A 526 10.14 -5.15 23.23
N ILE A 527 10.47 -4.73 24.45
CA ILE A 527 11.60 -3.84 24.75
C ILE A 527 12.44 -4.42 25.90
N ILE A 528 13.74 -4.51 25.68
CA ILE A 528 14.75 -4.89 26.68
C ILE A 528 15.99 -4.00 26.47
N ALA A 529 16.49 -3.35 27.52
CA ALA A 529 17.65 -2.46 27.47
C ALA A 529 17.61 -1.39 26.34
N GLY A 530 16.42 -0.90 26.00
CA GLY A 530 16.20 0.06 24.93
C GLY A 530 16.07 -0.52 23.51
N PHE A 531 16.44 -1.78 23.27
CA PHE A 531 16.21 -2.42 21.98
C PHE A 531 14.72 -2.64 21.75
N VAL A 532 14.16 -2.06 20.68
CA VAL A 532 12.75 -2.19 20.31
C VAL A 532 12.60 -3.32 19.31
N PHE A 533 12.05 -4.45 19.76
CA PHE A 533 11.74 -5.60 18.90
C PHE A 533 10.31 -5.51 18.37
N SER A 534 10.15 -5.67 17.06
CA SER A 534 8.87 -5.56 16.34
C SER A 534 8.76 -6.61 15.23
N THR A 535 7.57 -6.79 14.67
CA THR A 535 7.30 -7.70 13.53
C THR A 535 7.09 -6.92 12.24
N VAL A 536 7.76 -7.30 11.16
CA VAL A 536 7.60 -6.62 9.86
C VAL A 536 6.27 -7.00 9.21
N SER A 537 5.48 -5.98 8.87
CA SER A 537 4.25 -6.06 8.07
C SER A 537 4.25 -4.94 7.01
N VAL A 538 3.39 -5.00 6.00
CA VAL A 538 3.28 -3.90 5.00
C VAL A 538 2.91 -2.56 5.65
N PRO A 539 1.98 -2.50 6.64
CA PRO A 539 1.76 -1.28 7.42
C PRO A 539 2.98 -0.78 8.20
N TYR A 540 3.87 -1.67 8.66
CA TYR A 540 5.14 -1.31 9.29
C TYR A 540 6.12 -0.72 8.27
N LEU A 541 6.37 -1.40 7.15
CA LEU A 541 7.23 -0.88 6.07
C LEU A 541 6.76 0.48 5.55
N ARG A 542 5.44 0.70 5.46
CA ARG A 542 4.84 1.99 5.07
C ARG A 542 4.94 3.09 6.13
N SER A 543 5.15 2.73 7.39
CA SER A 543 5.40 3.66 8.49
C SER A 543 6.86 4.12 8.51
N GLU A 544 7.79 3.17 8.29
CA GLU A 544 9.24 3.43 8.26
C GLU A 544 9.68 4.15 6.96
N TYR A 545 9.23 3.66 5.80
CA TYR A 545 9.74 4.04 4.47
C TYR A 545 8.70 4.78 3.61
N GLY A 546 7.62 5.26 4.22
CA GLY A 546 6.58 6.05 3.55
C GLY A 546 5.81 5.29 2.47
N LYS A 547 5.33 6.01 1.45
CA LYS A 547 4.49 5.43 0.39
C LYS A 547 5.26 4.53 -0.57
N ASP A 548 6.53 4.84 -0.80
CA ASP A 548 7.41 4.23 -1.80
C ASP A 548 8.31 3.14 -1.19
N TYR A 549 7.85 2.52 -0.09
CA TYR A 549 8.56 1.46 0.65
C TYR A 549 9.02 0.29 -0.23
N GLU A 550 8.38 0.05 -1.38
CA GLU A 550 8.74 -0.99 -2.36
C GLU A 550 10.07 -0.70 -3.09
N TYR A 551 10.61 0.51 -2.92
CA TYR A 551 11.91 0.95 -3.43
C TYR A 551 12.86 1.40 -2.31
N GLU A 552 12.33 2.06 -1.27
CA GLU A 552 13.11 2.67 -0.18
C GLU A 552 13.43 1.72 0.99
N ALA A 553 12.71 0.60 1.15
CA ALA A 553 12.98 -0.34 2.24
C ALA A 553 14.23 -1.20 1.97
N PRO A 554 14.95 -1.66 3.03
CA PRO A 554 16.12 -2.52 2.88
C PRO A 554 15.85 -3.74 2.00
N VAL A 555 16.73 -3.97 1.01
CA VAL A 555 16.60 -5.04 -0.01
C VAL A 555 16.36 -6.42 0.62
N LYS A 556 16.90 -6.70 1.81
CA LYS A 556 16.63 -7.95 2.54
C LYS A 556 15.20 -8.10 3.04
N LEU A 557 14.54 -7.01 3.44
CA LEU A 557 13.12 -7.02 3.82
C LEU A 557 12.23 -7.10 2.58
N LEU A 558 12.63 -6.47 1.47
CA LEU A 558 11.92 -6.55 0.18
C LEU A 558 11.99 -7.96 -0.45
N ASP A 559 13.15 -8.61 -0.43
CA ASP A 559 13.31 -10.01 -0.83
C ASP A 559 12.38 -10.93 -0.02
N LYS A 560 12.29 -10.72 1.30
CA LYS A 560 11.38 -11.47 2.18
C LYS A 560 9.90 -11.15 1.89
N LEU A 561 9.56 -9.90 1.56
CA LEU A 561 8.19 -9.47 1.22
C LEU A 561 7.70 -10.10 -0.09
N LEU A 562 8.59 -10.18 -1.09
CA LEU A 562 8.26 -10.59 -2.45
C LEU A 562 8.45 -12.10 -2.70
N HIS A 563 9.36 -12.76 -1.98
CA HIS A 563 9.84 -14.10 -2.35
C HIS A 563 9.87 -15.13 -1.21
N SER A 564 9.72 -14.75 0.06
CA SER A 564 9.69 -15.72 1.17
C SER A 564 8.27 -16.23 1.48
N MET A 565 8.16 -17.54 1.74
CA MET A 565 6.97 -18.20 2.29
C MET A 565 7.25 -18.60 3.75
N PRO A 566 6.25 -18.59 4.65
CA PRO A 566 6.42 -19.11 6.01
C PRO A 566 6.80 -20.60 5.99
N GLN A 567 7.67 -21.03 6.90
CA GLN A 567 8.06 -22.44 7.06
C GLN A 567 7.29 -23.15 8.18
N SER A 568 6.67 -22.36 9.05
CA SER A 568 5.83 -22.77 10.17
C SER A 568 4.58 -21.89 10.24
N GLU A 569 3.52 -22.33 10.93
CA GLU A 569 2.34 -21.48 11.07
C GLU A 569 2.68 -20.19 11.83
N ASP A 570 3.35 -20.25 12.99
CA ASP A 570 3.47 -19.11 13.89
C ASP A 570 4.58 -18.09 13.57
N GLU A 571 5.51 -18.38 12.65
CA GLU A 571 5.59 -17.56 11.42
C GLU A 571 5.67 -16.02 11.54
N GLN A 572 6.76 -15.40 12.05
CA GLN A 572 6.95 -13.94 11.97
C GLN A 572 8.41 -13.51 11.74
N LEU A 573 8.62 -12.56 10.82
CA LEU A 573 9.88 -11.83 10.66
C LEU A 573 10.04 -10.79 11.77
N VAL A 574 10.90 -11.06 12.75
CA VAL A 574 11.23 -10.16 13.87
C VAL A 574 12.43 -9.29 13.53
N VAL A 575 12.35 -7.98 13.79
CA VAL A 575 13.46 -7.02 13.65
C VAL A 575 13.76 -6.32 14.98
N VAL A 576 15.01 -5.90 15.15
CA VAL A 576 15.29 -4.66 15.91
C VAL A 576 14.79 -3.51 15.05
N SER A 577 13.76 -2.82 15.49
CA SER A 577 13.20 -1.63 14.82
C SER A 577 14.16 -0.45 14.96
N GLN A 578 14.55 -0.16 16.20
CA GLN A 578 15.44 0.92 16.62
C GLN A 578 16.01 0.61 18.01
N VAL A 579 17.01 1.38 18.45
CA VAL A 579 17.55 1.35 19.81
C VAL A 579 17.29 2.68 20.52
N LEU A 580 16.64 2.62 21.68
CA LEU A 580 16.43 3.75 22.58
C LEU A 580 17.72 3.98 23.38
N VAL A 581 18.50 4.98 22.96
CA VAL A 581 19.88 5.22 23.41
C VAL A 581 19.99 5.39 24.93
N ALA A 582 20.86 4.60 25.55
CA ALA A 582 21.22 4.67 26.97
C ALA A 582 22.54 3.93 27.25
N ASP A 583 23.19 4.20 28.39
CA ASP A 583 24.50 3.64 28.77
C ASP A 583 24.62 2.11 28.65
N ILE A 584 23.50 1.38 28.77
CA ILE A 584 23.43 -0.09 28.66
C ILE A 584 23.54 -0.61 27.21
N ASN A 585 23.38 0.25 26.20
CA ASN A 585 23.37 -0.09 24.77
C ASN A 585 24.37 0.71 23.91
N ILE A 586 25.39 1.30 24.54
CA ILE A 586 26.49 2.01 23.86
C ILE A 586 27.14 1.14 22.78
N GLY A 587 27.31 1.71 21.57
CA GLY A 587 27.87 1.03 20.39
C GLY A 587 26.86 0.24 19.56
N TYR A 588 25.56 0.35 19.88
CA TYR A 588 24.45 -0.31 19.17
C TYR A 588 23.33 0.66 18.73
N GLU A 589 23.52 1.97 18.93
CA GLU A 589 22.53 3.03 18.75
C GLU A 589 21.94 3.07 17.32
N ASP A 590 22.80 2.90 16.32
CA ASP A 590 22.44 2.96 14.89
C ASP A 590 21.77 1.68 14.35
N ILE A 591 21.51 0.66 15.19
CA ILE A 591 20.87 -0.58 14.73
C ILE A 591 19.37 -0.34 14.48
N VAL A 592 19.04 -0.16 13.20
CA VAL A 592 17.67 0.00 12.71
C VAL A 592 17.24 -1.14 11.78
N ASN A 593 15.94 -1.46 11.83
CA ASN A 593 15.22 -2.37 10.92
C ASN A 593 15.92 -3.68 10.52
N THR A 594 16.72 -4.26 11.41
CA THR A 594 17.59 -5.42 11.12
C THR A 594 16.99 -6.71 11.71
N GLN A 595 16.90 -7.78 10.91
CA GLN A 595 16.27 -9.03 11.34
C GLN A 595 17.05 -9.71 12.48
N VAL A 596 16.32 -10.18 13.50
CA VAL A 596 16.83 -11.10 14.53
C VAL A 596 16.74 -12.54 14.02
N LEU A 597 17.84 -13.28 14.08
CA LEU A 597 17.93 -14.67 13.60
C LEU A 597 17.93 -15.67 14.77
N ALA A 598 18.68 -15.40 15.83
CA ALA A 598 18.75 -16.24 17.02
C ALA A 598 19.01 -15.44 18.30
N LEU A 599 18.72 -16.05 19.44
CA LEU A 599 19.12 -15.58 20.77
C LEU A 599 19.80 -16.74 21.52
N ASN A 600 21.02 -16.53 22.00
CA ASN A 600 21.89 -17.55 22.61
C ASN A 600 22.00 -18.83 21.74
N GLY A 601 22.13 -18.65 20.42
CA GLY A 601 22.22 -19.73 19.43
C GLY A 601 20.91 -20.47 19.13
N LYS A 602 19.81 -20.14 19.79
CA LYS A 602 18.48 -20.73 19.55
C LYS A 602 17.71 -19.87 18.53
N PRO A 603 17.23 -20.41 17.39
CA PRO A 603 16.54 -19.62 16.36
C PRO A 603 15.26 -18.92 16.84
N VAL A 604 15.06 -17.68 16.39
CA VAL A 604 13.85 -16.89 16.67
C VAL A 604 12.80 -17.18 15.58
N LYS A 605 11.64 -17.72 15.98
CA LYS A 605 10.51 -18.00 15.08
C LYS A 605 9.52 -16.85 14.94
N ASN A 606 9.32 -16.11 16.03
CA ASN A 606 8.37 -15.01 16.14
C ASN A 606 8.62 -14.19 17.41
N LEU A 607 7.92 -13.06 17.54
CA LEU A 607 8.18 -12.10 18.62
C LEU A 607 7.80 -12.65 20.01
N LYS A 608 6.76 -13.50 20.11
CA LYS A 608 6.38 -14.13 21.38
C LYS A 608 7.41 -15.17 21.83
N SER A 609 8.01 -15.92 20.89
CA SER A 609 9.15 -16.79 21.16
C SER A 609 10.35 -15.98 21.67
N LEU A 610 10.69 -14.86 21.02
CA LEU A 610 11.79 -13.98 21.46
C LEU A 610 11.56 -13.41 22.87
N ALA A 611 10.38 -12.84 23.12
CA ALA A 611 10.03 -12.29 24.43
C ALA A 611 10.13 -13.35 25.53
N ASN A 612 9.53 -14.54 25.33
CA ASN A 612 9.62 -15.65 26.27
C ASN A 612 11.08 -16.05 26.54
N MET A 613 11.92 -16.15 25.50
CA MET A 613 13.33 -16.51 25.62
C MET A 613 14.16 -15.46 26.38
N VAL A 614 13.87 -14.17 26.26
CA VAL A 614 14.54 -13.11 27.03
C VAL A 614 14.08 -13.12 28.49
N GLU A 615 12.76 -13.20 28.75
CA GLU A 615 12.23 -13.25 30.11
C GLU A 615 12.78 -14.47 30.87
N SER A 616 12.78 -15.66 30.26
CA SER A 616 13.31 -16.91 30.83
C SER A 616 14.83 -17.11 30.65
N CYS A 617 15.59 -16.08 30.27
CA CYS A 617 17.05 -16.17 30.20
C CYS A 617 17.68 -15.95 31.58
N ASP A 618 18.37 -17.00 32.07
CA ASP A 618 19.22 -17.00 33.26
C ASP A 618 20.73 -17.03 32.92
N ASP A 619 21.09 -17.14 31.63
CA ASP A 619 22.47 -17.03 31.16
C ASP A 619 23.05 -15.64 31.49
N GLU A 620 24.36 -15.51 31.70
CA GLU A 620 24.98 -14.21 32.02
C GLU A 620 24.73 -13.15 30.93
N PHE A 621 24.63 -13.58 29.67
CA PHE A 621 24.48 -12.71 28.51
C PHE A 621 23.26 -13.08 27.65
N LEU A 622 22.59 -12.04 27.15
CA LEU A 622 21.71 -12.07 25.99
C LEU A 622 22.57 -11.79 24.76
N LYS A 623 22.81 -12.81 23.94
CA LYS A 623 23.50 -12.73 22.65
C LYS A 623 22.48 -12.84 21.52
N PHE A 624 22.12 -11.72 20.90
CA PHE A 624 21.26 -11.70 19.72
C PHE A 624 22.13 -11.81 18.47
N ASP A 625 21.89 -12.84 17.67
CA ASP A 625 22.49 -13.00 16.34
C ASP A 625 21.55 -12.37 15.31
N LEU A 626 22.05 -11.40 14.55
CA LEU A 626 21.28 -10.59 13.62
C LEU A 626 21.65 -10.86 12.15
N GLU A 627 20.86 -10.33 11.21
CA GLU A 627 21.25 -10.26 9.80
C GLU A 627 22.53 -9.43 9.61
N TYR A 628 23.17 -9.56 8.44
CA TYR A 628 24.49 -9.01 8.14
C TYR A 628 25.64 -9.53 9.04
N GLN A 629 25.43 -10.67 9.72
CA GLN A 629 26.38 -11.30 10.65
C GLN A 629 26.72 -10.45 11.88
N GLN A 630 25.87 -9.47 12.21
CA GLN A 630 26.03 -8.64 13.41
C GLN A 630 25.63 -9.43 14.68
N ILE A 631 26.23 -9.09 15.80
CA ILE A 631 25.97 -9.72 17.11
C ILE A 631 25.84 -8.61 18.16
N VAL A 632 24.71 -8.59 18.86
CA VAL A 632 24.48 -7.73 20.04
C VAL A 632 24.65 -8.59 21.29
N VAL A 633 25.46 -8.13 22.25
CA VAL A 633 25.71 -8.83 23.52
C VAL A 633 25.43 -7.90 24.69
N LEU A 634 24.46 -8.28 25.53
CA LEU A 634 24.09 -7.53 26.73
C LEU A 634 24.16 -8.44 27.96
N ARG A 635 24.72 -7.97 29.08
CA ARG A 635 24.66 -8.73 30.34
C ARG A 635 23.23 -8.75 30.87
N THR A 636 22.64 -9.94 31.00
CA THR A 636 21.20 -10.19 31.19
C THR A 636 20.61 -9.44 32.39
N LYS A 637 21.31 -9.45 33.53
CA LYS A 637 20.84 -8.80 34.78
C LYS A 637 20.74 -7.28 34.64
N THR A 638 21.75 -6.63 34.05
CA THR A 638 21.76 -5.17 33.87
C THR A 638 20.84 -4.73 32.74
N ALA A 639 20.70 -5.54 31.69
CA ALA A 639 19.73 -5.31 30.62
C ALA A 639 18.28 -5.31 31.14
N LYS A 640 17.92 -6.32 31.96
CA LYS A 640 16.60 -6.40 32.60
C LYS A 640 16.35 -5.22 33.55
N ALA A 641 17.36 -4.79 34.31
CA ALA A 641 17.25 -3.66 35.24
C ALA A 641 17.05 -2.30 34.54
N ALA A 642 17.93 -1.93 33.60
CA ALA A 642 17.95 -0.61 32.94
C ALA A 642 16.69 -0.32 32.09
N THR A 643 15.88 -1.33 31.79
CA THR A 643 14.71 -1.19 30.92
C THR A 643 13.67 -0.22 31.50
N LEU A 644 13.47 -0.17 32.82
CA LEU A 644 12.45 0.68 33.42
C LEU A 644 12.72 2.18 33.19
N ASP A 645 13.95 2.62 33.41
CA ASP A 645 14.36 4.02 33.32
C ASP A 645 14.33 4.53 31.86
N ILE A 646 14.67 3.65 30.91
CA ILE A 646 14.56 3.93 29.47
C ILE A 646 13.08 4.11 29.07
N LEU A 647 12.19 3.23 29.52
CA LEU A 647 10.75 3.37 29.26
C LEU A 647 10.20 4.67 29.84
N THR A 648 10.61 5.03 31.06
CA THR A 648 10.24 6.31 31.69
C THR A 648 10.73 7.51 30.88
N THR A 649 12.00 7.51 30.46
CA THR A 649 12.62 8.57 29.64
C THR A 649 11.86 8.81 28.34
N HIS A 650 11.44 7.73 27.65
CA HIS A 650 10.71 7.81 26.38
C HIS A 650 9.18 7.83 26.53
N CYS A 651 8.64 8.00 27.74
CA CYS A 651 7.21 8.01 28.05
C CYS A 651 6.45 6.76 27.54
N ILE A 652 7.10 5.58 27.61
CA ILE A 652 6.57 4.31 27.11
C ILE A 652 5.80 3.61 28.24
N PRO A 653 4.51 3.29 28.07
CA PRO A 653 3.66 2.79 29.16
C PRO A 653 3.90 1.33 29.55
N SER A 654 4.66 0.55 28.76
CA SER A 654 4.95 -0.85 29.05
C SER A 654 6.18 -1.34 28.26
N LYS A 655 6.87 -2.36 28.77
CA LYS A 655 7.94 -3.03 28.02
C LYS A 655 7.46 -3.89 26.85
N MET A 656 6.15 -4.13 26.73
CA MET A 656 5.58 -4.95 25.67
C MET A 656 4.10 -4.65 25.40
N SER A 657 3.63 -5.03 24.21
CA SER A 657 2.21 -5.08 23.86
C SER A 657 1.44 -6.14 24.66
N ASP A 658 0.12 -5.95 24.80
CA ASP A 658 -0.72 -6.77 25.67
C ASP A 658 -0.84 -8.25 25.24
N ASP A 659 -0.62 -8.56 23.96
CA ASP A 659 -0.63 -9.92 23.42
C ASP A 659 0.62 -10.75 23.77
N LEU A 660 1.69 -10.09 24.21
CA LEU A 660 2.92 -10.74 24.69
C LEU A 660 2.91 -10.96 26.20
N LYS A 661 2.01 -10.28 26.94
CA LYS A 661 1.76 -10.57 28.36
C LYS A 661 1.19 -12.00 28.47
N THR A 662 1.56 -12.69 29.54
CA THR A 662 1.20 -14.08 29.85
C THR A 662 -0.17 -14.18 30.48
#